data_AF-A0A832IJ34-F1
#
_entry.id   AF-A0A832IJ34-F1
#
_cell.length_a   1.000
_cell.length_b   1.000
_cell.length_c   1.000
_cell.angle_alpha   90.00
_cell.angle_beta   90.00
_cell.angle_gamma   90.00
#
_symmetry.space_group_name_H-M   'P 1'
#
loop_
_entity.id
_entity.type
_entity.pdbx_description
1 polymer ?
#
loop_
_entity_poly.entity_id
_entity_poly.type
_entity_poly.pdbx_seq_one_letter_code
_entity_poly.pdbx_strand_id
1 'polypeptide(L)'
;METTITKQNQIFIDFGSNNFETGLLNLCLPLINKTVQKLNATTNTRFTGLFVNSHNVIIHNLLDNLLSLSLKTLVANYKILKQQGHFTEANEIERLKSFSDYLKEPEIREYILSQYPLLEKWLISEAQVWLNQTQLLATRLEKDFENIKNLFFKNIELGTIKRITFGLGDRHRGGKSVALIEFESGNKLIYKPRNLSIDYHFSCFLSKLDEQVNIGFLTPKTLRFESYGWVEYITYKSCATIQEIERYYFRKGAYLAVLYAMEATDFHYENIIAHGEHPVLIDLESFFYPYLPILGTETNQGIDQSVLRTGILPSTISSDKNKIDISGLSDVENKEGLLANMVLKMDGDDISFIRDKGTLIGGKNVPLLNNQKITIDKKYLPHFKRGFKKVYASLSNNKELVKANLSIFRNDEVRVLFRNTIAYIHLLEESTHPKILENENAAKKHFQLLQERIKVYRLIEKLVGFEEQSLMKREVPLFTTRVNSRHLWYEDDKYLKNFFDDTGINTVFRKIDTLSEADLKKQLWIIDTSFAINFSTDKKTPLIVKINPNKEQIKPRREQLLAESIKVADYIIESIHCNDDTCNWLVFKAADLEAKEYRISEAFYDLFSGMPGEILFFAYLHRVTGNEKYKTISHKALRYLEKRIDEAKNSIKVLGLYAGWGSIIDLYTKLGNLYDKVLYFNKIEFYLDTINFEALIERDKDYSLLKGTAGFIVACLNYYSYSQSNKALILAEKAANHLLNNAIHNSNFIAWKIASKVPLSGLAHGASGFSLAFSKLYKATKKAIYRDAVQMILKYENTLFIESQNNWRDCRDVVTSTYPNEKVCSTAWAHGAPGIGLARLSLLKSGIQHFNIKKDLEIALQTTLEKGFGGKQSLTFGDFGNLELLLQYSLYYNDHNIQKKLDNILQSLMKSIQHNGWNIGDKSRYTLGLMSGVTGIGYQFLRMAYPKTVPSLLSGD
;
A
#
# COMPACT_ATOMS: atom_id res chain seq x y z
N MET A 1 -14.43 -29.92 -2.51
CA MET A 1 -13.89 -31.29 -2.47
C MET A 1 -14.85 -32.10 -1.63
N GLU A 2 -15.48 -33.14 -2.19
CA GLU A 2 -16.35 -34.03 -1.43
C GLU A 2 -15.51 -35.20 -0.93
N THR A 3 -15.22 -35.20 0.37
CA THR A 3 -14.53 -36.29 1.07
C THR A 3 -15.48 -37.48 1.19
N THR A 4 -15.23 -38.59 0.50
CA THR A 4 -16.08 -39.78 0.56
C THR A 4 -15.77 -40.58 1.83
N ILE A 5 -16.68 -40.57 2.81
CA ILE A 5 -16.60 -41.35 4.05
C ILE A 5 -17.45 -42.62 3.88
N THR A 6 -16.83 -43.81 3.90
CA THR A 6 -17.54 -45.09 3.83
C THR A 6 -18.11 -45.50 5.19
N LYS A 7 -19.40 -45.85 5.24
CA LYS A 7 -20.10 -46.30 6.46
C LYS A 7 -19.71 -47.73 6.85
N GLN A 8 -19.25 -47.92 8.08
CA GLN A 8 -19.49 -49.16 8.83
C GLN A 8 -19.94 -48.83 10.26
N ASN A 9 -20.91 -49.59 10.76
CA ASN A 9 -21.54 -49.41 12.06
C ASN A 9 -20.55 -49.66 13.20
N GLN A 10 -19.80 -48.62 13.60
CA GLN A 10 -19.17 -48.38 14.90
C GLN A 10 -18.27 -47.15 14.77
N ILE A 11 -17.93 -46.49 15.87
CA ILE A 11 -17.36 -45.13 15.98
C ILE A 11 -15.88 -45.09 15.49
N PHE A 12 -15.64 -45.43 14.23
CA PHE A 12 -14.32 -45.41 13.60
C PHE A 12 -14.43 -44.78 12.21
N ILE A 13 -13.79 -43.63 12.03
CA ILE A 13 -13.54 -43.07 10.71
C ILE A 13 -12.35 -43.85 10.13
N ASP A 14 -12.61 -44.85 9.29
CA ASP A 14 -11.55 -45.47 8.49
C ASP A 14 -11.40 -44.67 7.19
N PHE A 15 -10.28 -43.95 7.05
CA PHE A 15 -9.91 -43.36 5.79
C PHE A 15 -9.39 -44.47 4.88
N GLY A 16 -10.33 -45.16 4.22
CA GLY A 16 -9.99 -46.18 3.24
C GLY A 16 -9.03 -45.62 2.19
N SER A 17 -8.12 -46.47 1.71
CA SER A 17 -7.05 -46.10 0.76
C SER A 17 -7.55 -45.72 -0.64
N ASN A 18 -8.85 -45.56 -0.88
CA ASN A 18 -9.38 -45.20 -2.20
C ASN A 18 -9.16 -43.73 -2.58
N ASN A 19 -8.96 -42.83 -1.61
CA ASN A 19 -8.51 -41.45 -1.82
C ASN A 19 -7.26 -41.18 -0.95
N PHE A 20 -6.11 -40.97 -1.58
CA PHE A 20 -4.84 -40.85 -0.85
C PHE A 20 -4.80 -39.63 0.07
N GLU A 21 -5.41 -38.50 -0.29
CA GLU A 21 -5.43 -37.29 0.54
C GLU A 21 -6.15 -37.55 1.87
N THR A 22 -7.22 -38.35 1.83
CA THR A 22 -7.91 -38.79 3.05
C THR A 22 -7.10 -39.81 3.83
N GLY A 23 -6.39 -40.71 3.15
CA GLY A 23 -5.51 -41.70 3.79
C GLY A 23 -4.38 -41.07 4.60
N LEU A 24 -3.87 -39.90 4.19
CA LEU A 24 -2.86 -39.16 4.94
C LEU A 24 -3.34 -38.69 6.33
N LEU A 25 -4.65 -38.57 6.54
CA LEU A 25 -5.22 -38.24 7.86
C LEU A 25 -5.07 -39.38 8.88
N ASN A 26 -4.63 -40.58 8.47
CA ASN A 26 -4.30 -41.67 9.38
C ASN A 26 -3.23 -41.26 10.41
N LEU A 27 -2.33 -40.31 10.09
CA LEU A 27 -1.42 -39.69 11.06
C LEU A 27 -2.17 -39.14 12.29
N CYS A 28 -3.36 -38.57 12.10
CA CYS A 28 -4.14 -37.89 13.12
C CYS A 28 -5.30 -38.74 13.64
N LEU A 29 -5.45 -39.99 13.20
CA LEU A 29 -6.64 -40.80 13.47
C LEU A 29 -6.98 -40.93 14.96
N PRO A 30 -6.04 -41.24 15.88
CA PRO A 30 -6.35 -41.29 17.31
C PRO A 30 -6.84 -39.95 17.86
N LEU A 31 -6.26 -38.84 17.39
CA LEU A 31 -6.64 -37.49 17.80
C LEU A 31 -8.05 -37.14 17.31
N ILE A 32 -8.36 -37.44 16.04
CA ILE A 32 -9.69 -37.23 15.45
C ILE A 32 -10.74 -38.01 16.25
N ASN A 33 -10.52 -39.32 16.45
CA ASN A 33 -11.46 -40.18 17.18
C ASN A 33 -11.67 -39.70 18.61
N LYS A 34 -10.60 -39.35 19.34
CA LYS A 34 -10.70 -38.79 20.69
C LYS A 34 -11.47 -37.46 20.72
N THR A 35 -11.27 -36.61 19.72
CA THR A 35 -11.92 -35.29 19.64
C THR A 35 -13.41 -35.44 19.35
N VAL A 36 -13.79 -36.32 18.42
CA VAL A 36 -15.19 -36.65 18.11
C VAL A 36 -15.88 -37.31 19.31
N GLN A 37 -15.24 -38.28 19.96
CA GLN A 37 -15.78 -38.90 21.18
C GLN A 37 -16.04 -37.87 22.29
N LYS A 38 -15.12 -36.91 22.49
CA LYS A 38 -15.32 -35.82 23.45
C LYS A 38 -16.49 -34.93 23.08
N LEU A 39 -16.65 -34.58 21.79
CA LEU A 39 -17.80 -33.80 21.33
C LEU A 39 -19.11 -34.54 21.64
N ASN A 40 -19.16 -35.84 21.37
CA ASN A 40 -20.33 -36.68 21.62
C ASN A 40 -20.69 -36.76 23.10
N ALA A 41 -19.69 -36.93 23.97
CA ALA A 41 -19.89 -37.06 25.42
C ALA A 41 -20.37 -35.76 26.10
N THR A 42 -20.09 -34.60 25.50
CA THR A 42 -20.33 -33.28 26.13
C THR A 42 -21.55 -32.56 25.60
N THR A 43 -22.26 -33.13 24.62
CA THR A 43 -23.32 -32.41 23.91
C THR A 43 -24.67 -33.15 23.91
N ASN A 44 -25.58 -32.74 24.81
CA ASN A 44 -26.93 -33.32 25.01
C ASN A 44 -28.09 -32.42 24.47
N THR A 45 -27.86 -31.65 23.41
CA THR A 45 -28.85 -30.75 22.80
C THR A 45 -29.69 -31.44 21.71
N ARG A 46 -30.88 -30.89 21.36
CA ARG A 46 -31.72 -31.42 20.25
C ARG A 46 -30.97 -31.44 18.91
N PHE A 47 -30.01 -30.54 18.79
CA PHE A 47 -29.14 -30.43 17.63
C PHE A 47 -28.00 -31.43 17.70
N THR A 48 -27.42 -31.70 18.86
CA THR A 48 -26.21 -32.52 18.92
C THR A 48 -26.43 -34.02 18.73
N GLY A 49 -27.59 -34.56 19.11
CA GLY A 49 -27.97 -35.93 18.73
C GLY A 49 -28.07 -36.13 17.20
N LEU A 50 -28.37 -35.06 16.45
CA LEU A 50 -28.34 -35.02 14.99
C LEU A 50 -26.95 -34.63 14.45
N PHE A 51 -26.21 -33.73 15.12
CA PHE A 51 -24.84 -33.32 14.75
C PHE A 51 -23.85 -34.49 14.79
N VAL A 52 -23.99 -35.37 15.79
CA VAL A 52 -23.05 -36.44 16.12
C VAL A 52 -23.27 -37.68 15.26
N ASN A 53 -24.53 -38.01 14.93
CA ASN A 53 -24.86 -39.21 14.16
C ASN A 53 -24.55 -39.06 12.67
N SER A 54 -24.47 -37.84 12.14
CA SER A 54 -24.02 -37.55 10.78
C SER A 54 -22.59 -37.01 10.79
N HIS A 55 -21.61 -37.92 10.87
CA HIS A 55 -20.17 -37.63 10.84
C HIS A 55 -19.74 -36.62 9.75
N ASN A 56 -20.53 -36.46 8.68
CA ASN A 56 -20.29 -35.60 7.53
C ASN A 56 -20.61 -34.10 7.76
N VAL A 57 -21.30 -33.69 8.82
CA VAL A 57 -21.85 -32.30 8.90
C VAL A 57 -20.81 -31.25 9.32
N ILE A 58 -19.79 -31.64 10.11
CA ILE A 58 -18.85 -30.69 10.76
C ILE A 58 -17.39 -31.14 10.65
N ILE A 59 -17.12 -32.45 10.55
CA ILE A 59 -15.77 -33.01 10.63
C ILE A 59 -14.90 -32.55 9.45
N HIS A 60 -15.47 -32.29 8.27
CA HIS A 60 -14.70 -31.82 7.11
C HIS A 60 -13.79 -30.64 7.44
N ASN A 61 -14.25 -29.65 8.22
CA ASN A 61 -13.39 -28.52 8.57
C ASN A 61 -12.19 -28.94 9.44
N LEU A 62 -12.40 -29.84 10.41
CA LEU A 62 -11.30 -30.38 11.21
C LEU A 62 -10.30 -31.13 10.32
N LEU A 63 -10.80 -32.00 9.44
CA LEU A 63 -9.96 -32.79 8.55
C LEU A 63 -9.15 -31.91 7.61
N ASP A 64 -9.77 -30.91 6.99
CA ASP A 64 -9.10 -29.98 6.07
C ASP A 64 -7.97 -29.22 6.79
N ASN A 65 -8.18 -28.77 8.02
CA ASN A 65 -7.15 -28.06 8.79
C ASN A 65 -5.99 -28.96 9.19
N LEU A 66 -6.30 -30.18 9.66
CA LEU A 66 -5.28 -31.16 10.06
C LEU A 66 -4.45 -31.60 8.85
N LEU A 67 -5.10 -31.87 7.71
CA LEU A 67 -4.43 -32.21 6.46
C LEU A 67 -3.57 -31.06 5.97
N SER A 68 -4.12 -29.84 5.90
CA SER A 68 -3.37 -28.65 5.47
C SER A 68 -2.10 -28.42 6.31
N LEU A 69 -2.16 -28.72 7.61
CA LEU A 69 -1.04 -28.61 8.52
C LEU A 69 0.01 -29.73 8.33
N SER A 70 -0.41 -30.97 8.07
CA SER A 70 0.49 -32.13 7.99
C SER A 70 0.99 -32.46 6.58
N LEU A 71 0.30 -32.02 5.52
CA LEU A 71 0.49 -32.49 4.14
C LEU A 71 1.94 -32.35 3.66
N LYS A 72 2.58 -31.20 3.87
CA LYS A 72 3.97 -30.96 3.43
C LYS A 72 4.96 -31.91 4.11
N THR A 73 4.76 -32.15 5.40
CA THR A 73 5.56 -33.09 6.19
C THR A 73 5.34 -34.51 5.74
N LEU A 74 4.10 -34.92 5.52
CA LEU A 74 3.77 -36.27 5.08
C LEU A 74 4.34 -36.57 3.69
N VAL A 75 4.21 -35.64 2.74
CA VAL A 75 4.81 -35.78 1.40
C VAL A 75 6.35 -35.82 1.47
N ALA A 76 6.98 -35.04 2.34
CA ALA A 76 8.43 -35.09 2.52
C ALA A 76 8.91 -36.46 3.06
N ASN A 77 8.22 -37.02 4.06
CA ASN A 77 8.55 -38.34 4.60
C ASN A 77 8.27 -39.46 3.59
N TYR A 78 7.16 -39.38 2.86
CA TYR A 78 6.85 -40.28 1.75
C TYR A 78 8.00 -40.32 0.73
N LYS A 79 8.51 -39.16 0.30
CA LYS A 79 9.62 -39.09 -0.65
C LYS A 79 10.90 -39.74 -0.12
N ILE A 80 11.20 -39.57 1.17
CA ILE A 80 12.36 -40.22 1.81
C ILE A 80 12.20 -41.75 1.76
N LEU A 81 11.03 -42.27 2.16
CA LEU A 81 10.75 -43.70 2.15
C LEU A 81 10.74 -44.29 0.73
N LYS A 82 10.21 -43.54 -0.25
CA LYS A 82 10.26 -43.88 -1.68
C LYS A 82 11.71 -44.00 -2.16
N GLN A 83 12.58 -43.05 -1.82
CA GLN A 83 14.00 -43.09 -2.19
C GLN A 83 14.76 -44.25 -1.54
N GLN A 84 14.32 -44.71 -0.36
CA GLN A 84 14.87 -45.85 0.36
C GLN A 84 14.32 -47.21 -0.13
N GLY A 85 13.40 -47.21 -1.11
CA GLY A 85 12.88 -48.44 -1.72
C GLY A 85 11.79 -49.14 -0.92
N HIS A 86 11.11 -48.45 0.00
CA HIS A 86 10.05 -49.03 0.84
C HIS A 86 8.72 -49.31 0.10
N PHE A 87 8.58 -48.84 -1.15
CA PHE A 87 7.38 -49.01 -1.96
C PHE A 87 7.73 -49.72 -3.27
N THR A 88 7.06 -50.83 -3.57
CA THR A 88 7.32 -51.68 -4.76
C THR A 88 6.25 -51.53 -5.84
N GLU A 89 5.21 -50.74 -5.58
CA GLU A 89 4.07 -50.54 -6.47
C GLU A 89 4.45 -49.76 -7.73
N ALA A 90 3.76 -50.07 -8.82
CA ALA A 90 4.11 -49.60 -10.16
C ALA A 90 3.76 -48.13 -10.40
N ASN A 91 2.77 -47.59 -9.69
CA ASN A 91 2.34 -46.19 -9.84
C ASN A 91 2.31 -45.42 -8.51
N GLU A 92 2.46 -44.10 -8.60
CA GLU A 92 2.59 -43.17 -7.48
C GLU A 92 1.36 -43.15 -6.58
N ILE A 93 0.17 -43.29 -7.18
CA ILE A 93 -1.09 -43.34 -6.44
C ILE A 93 -1.11 -44.58 -5.53
N GLU A 94 -0.75 -45.75 -6.03
CA GLU A 94 -0.65 -46.98 -5.24
C GLU A 94 0.40 -46.87 -4.13
N ARG A 95 1.57 -46.28 -4.43
CA ARG A 95 2.61 -46.04 -3.41
C ARG A 95 2.10 -45.10 -2.29
N LEU A 96 1.35 -44.05 -2.64
CA LEU A 96 0.74 -43.14 -1.67
C LEU A 96 -0.36 -43.81 -0.84
N LYS A 97 -1.09 -44.76 -1.43
CA LYS A 97 -2.06 -45.60 -0.70
C LYS A 97 -1.34 -46.47 0.32
N SER A 98 -0.26 -47.16 -0.09
CA SER A 98 0.57 -47.95 0.82
C SER A 98 1.17 -47.10 1.94
N PHE A 99 1.65 -45.89 1.63
CA PHE A 99 2.09 -44.94 2.66
C PHE A 99 0.96 -44.56 3.63
N SER A 100 -0.25 -44.35 3.11
CA SER A 100 -1.42 -44.07 3.94
C SER A 100 -1.78 -45.23 4.87
N ASP A 101 -1.56 -46.47 4.44
CA ASP A 101 -1.74 -47.65 5.27
C ASP A 101 -0.63 -47.79 6.32
N TYR A 102 0.63 -47.47 6.02
CA TYR A 102 1.70 -47.40 7.03
C TYR A 102 1.39 -46.42 8.17
N LEU A 103 0.69 -45.31 7.88
CA LEU A 103 0.28 -44.34 8.91
C LEU A 103 -0.77 -44.92 9.89
N LYS A 104 -1.35 -46.10 9.63
CA LYS A 104 -2.22 -46.82 10.58
C LYS A 104 -1.43 -47.50 11.70
N GLU A 105 -0.12 -47.73 11.51
CA GLU A 105 0.74 -48.30 12.54
C GLU A 105 1.10 -47.24 13.61
N PRO A 106 0.85 -47.51 14.91
CA PRO A 106 1.18 -46.59 16.00
C PRO A 106 2.63 -46.12 16.01
N GLU A 107 3.57 -47.04 15.80
CA GLU A 107 5.01 -46.78 15.85
C GLU A 107 5.44 -45.79 14.75
N ILE A 108 4.84 -45.88 13.56
CA ILE A 108 5.11 -44.97 12.45
C ILE A 108 4.61 -43.56 12.77
N ARG A 109 3.40 -43.44 13.34
CA ARG A 109 2.87 -42.13 13.75
C ARG A 109 3.72 -41.50 14.83
N GLU A 110 4.08 -42.27 15.86
CA GLU A 110 4.93 -41.80 16.96
C GLU A 110 6.30 -41.37 16.45
N TYR A 111 6.90 -42.15 15.55
CA TYR A 111 8.16 -41.77 14.92
C TYR A 111 8.04 -40.43 14.18
N ILE A 112 7.07 -40.29 13.26
CA ILE A 112 6.90 -39.04 12.50
C ILE A 112 6.66 -37.86 13.46
N LEU A 113 5.73 -37.96 14.41
CA LEU A 113 5.42 -36.87 15.33
C LEU A 113 6.60 -36.51 16.24
N SER A 114 7.42 -37.49 16.65
CA SER A 114 8.64 -37.24 17.43
C SER A 114 9.68 -36.40 16.68
N GLN A 115 9.74 -36.51 15.34
CA GLN A 115 10.63 -35.71 14.51
C GLN A 115 10.11 -34.28 14.29
N TYR A 116 8.80 -34.06 14.45
CA TYR A 116 8.13 -32.77 14.24
C TYR A 116 7.28 -32.39 15.46
N PRO A 117 7.89 -32.13 16.63
CA PRO A 117 7.15 -31.86 17.87
C PRO A 117 6.26 -30.62 17.80
N LEU A 118 6.59 -29.61 16.97
CA LEU A 118 5.71 -28.46 16.75
C LEU A 118 4.48 -28.85 15.92
N LEU A 119 4.62 -29.75 14.94
CA LEU A 119 3.48 -30.30 14.20
C LEU A 119 2.52 -31.00 15.16
N GLU A 120 3.01 -31.90 16.02
CA GLU A 120 2.18 -32.60 17.01
C GLU A 120 1.42 -31.61 17.90
N LYS A 121 2.14 -30.62 18.46
CA LYS A 121 1.55 -29.57 19.30
C LYS A 121 0.46 -28.80 18.56
N TRP A 122 0.69 -28.39 17.31
CA TRP A 122 -0.28 -27.65 16.53
C TRP A 122 -1.47 -28.51 16.07
N LEU A 123 -1.29 -29.80 15.78
CA LEU A 123 -2.39 -30.72 15.49
C LEU A 123 -3.32 -30.87 16.70
N ILE A 124 -2.75 -31.08 17.90
CA ILE A 124 -3.53 -31.19 19.15
C ILE A 124 -4.27 -29.87 19.43
N SER A 125 -3.58 -28.74 19.27
CA SER A 125 -4.16 -27.41 19.46
C SER A 125 -5.32 -27.16 18.49
N GLU A 126 -5.15 -27.49 17.21
CA GLU A 126 -6.17 -27.32 16.17
C GLU A 126 -7.42 -28.15 16.47
N ALA A 127 -7.25 -29.42 16.87
CA ALA A 127 -8.37 -30.27 17.27
C ALA A 127 -9.11 -29.73 18.51
N GLN A 128 -8.39 -29.22 19.50
CA GLN A 128 -8.98 -28.64 20.70
C GLN A 128 -9.72 -27.33 20.40
N VAL A 129 -9.17 -26.48 19.53
CA VAL A 129 -9.81 -25.24 19.07
C VAL A 129 -11.12 -25.59 18.35
N TRP A 130 -11.07 -26.48 17.36
CA TRP A 130 -12.27 -26.92 16.64
C TRP A 130 -13.35 -27.47 17.58
N LEU A 131 -12.96 -28.29 18.56
CA LEU A 131 -13.89 -28.86 19.54
C LEU A 131 -14.58 -27.77 20.35
N ASN A 132 -13.81 -26.83 20.91
CA ASN A 132 -14.33 -25.72 21.72
C ASN A 132 -15.29 -24.84 20.91
N GLN A 133 -14.94 -24.54 19.66
CA GLN A 133 -15.78 -23.73 18.78
C GLN A 133 -17.09 -24.41 18.42
N THR A 134 -17.02 -25.70 18.11
CA THR A 134 -18.20 -26.49 17.74
C THR A 134 -19.15 -26.62 18.94
N GLN A 135 -18.63 -26.90 20.13
CA GLN A 135 -19.42 -26.92 21.38
C GLN A 135 -20.04 -25.56 21.68
N LEU A 136 -19.28 -24.48 21.52
CA LEU A 136 -19.77 -23.12 21.76
C LEU A 136 -20.88 -22.74 20.78
N LEU A 137 -20.71 -23.06 19.48
CA LEU A 137 -21.74 -22.84 18.46
C LEU A 137 -23.00 -23.62 18.78
N ALA A 138 -22.89 -24.92 19.08
CA ALA A 138 -24.03 -25.78 19.39
C ALA A 138 -24.80 -25.27 20.62
N THR A 139 -24.08 -24.89 21.68
CA THR A 139 -24.68 -24.35 22.91
C THR A 139 -25.43 -23.05 22.63
N ARG A 140 -24.83 -22.13 21.86
CA ARG A 140 -25.46 -20.84 21.50
C ARG A 140 -26.65 -21.04 20.57
N LEU A 141 -26.53 -21.92 19.57
CA LEU A 141 -27.61 -22.22 18.65
C LEU A 141 -28.82 -22.78 19.40
N GLU A 142 -28.60 -23.72 20.32
CA GLU A 142 -29.68 -24.31 21.10
C GLU A 142 -30.38 -23.27 21.97
N LYS A 143 -29.60 -22.48 22.70
CA LYS A 143 -30.09 -21.41 23.57
C LYS A 143 -30.94 -20.39 22.80
N ASP A 144 -30.52 -20.03 21.59
CA ASP A 144 -31.09 -18.90 20.86
C ASP A 144 -32.12 -19.31 19.79
N PHE A 145 -32.32 -20.60 19.56
CA PHE A 145 -33.07 -21.11 18.40
C PHE A 145 -34.48 -20.56 18.28
N GLU A 146 -35.21 -20.39 19.39
CA GLU A 146 -36.58 -19.84 19.33
C GLU A 146 -36.56 -18.38 18.86
N ASN A 147 -35.57 -17.59 19.31
CA ASN A 147 -35.37 -16.23 18.82
C ASN A 147 -34.97 -16.21 17.35
N ILE A 148 -34.10 -17.15 16.93
CA ILE A 148 -33.70 -17.33 15.54
C ILE A 148 -34.91 -17.66 14.66
N LYS A 149 -35.72 -18.64 15.08
CA LYS A 149 -36.93 -19.07 14.36
C LYS A 149 -37.91 -17.90 14.23
N ASN A 150 -38.16 -17.17 15.32
CA ASN A 150 -39.08 -16.04 15.31
C ASN A 150 -38.63 -14.88 14.42
N LEU A 151 -37.33 -14.57 14.37
CA LEU A 151 -36.82 -13.44 13.60
C LEU A 151 -36.58 -13.77 12.11
N PHE A 152 -35.95 -14.91 11.83
CA PHE A 152 -35.46 -15.26 10.49
C PHE A 152 -36.40 -16.21 9.74
N PHE A 153 -37.11 -17.08 10.44
CA PHE A 153 -37.78 -18.26 9.84
C PHE A 153 -39.21 -18.44 10.36
N LYS A 154 -39.91 -17.33 10.62
CA LYS A 154 -41.29 -17.36 11.14
C LYS A 154 -42.19 -18.15 10.19
N ASN A 155 -42.91 -19.14 10.72
CA ASN A 155 -43.77 -20.07 9.98
C ASN A 155 -43.05 -20.96 8.94
N ILE A 156 -41.74 -21.18 9.09
CA ILE A 156 -40.95 -22.09 8.24
C ILE A 156 -40.49 -23.28 9.08
N GLU A 157 -40.72 -24.49 8.57
CA GLU A 157 -40.12 -25.70 9.11
C GLU A 157 -38.70 -25.85 8.57
N LEU A 158 -37.70 -25.75 9.45
CA LEU A 158 -36.30 -25.78 9.05
C LEU A 158 -35.77 -27.20 8.77
N GLY A 159 -36.33 -28.20 9.44
CA GLY A 159 -35.75 -29.55 9.50
C GLY A 159 -34.49 -29.59 10.35
N THR A 160 -33.67 -30.60 10.14
CA THR A 160 -32.38 -30.77 10.82
C THR A 160 -31.28 -29.95 10.15
N ILE A 161 -30.11 -29.84 10.79
CA ILE A 161 -28.95 -29.19 10.16
C ILE A 161 -28.35 -30.14 9.12
N LYS A 162 -28.24 -29.65 7.89
CA LYS A 162 -27.65 -30.34 6.75
C LYS A 162 -26.13 -30.19 6.72
N ARG A 163 -25.63 -28.99 6.98
CA ARG A 163 -24.19 -28.67 6.91
C ARG A 163 -23.82 -27.45 7.75
N ILE A 164 -22.64 -27.48 8.36
CA ILE A 164 -22.01 -26.29 8.94
C ILE A 164 -20.67 -26.06 8.25
N THR A 165 -20.46 -24.85 7.75
CA THR A 165 -19.20 -24.44 7.12
C THR A 165 -18.55 -23.36 7.97
N PHE A 166 -17.43 -23.70 8.61
CA PHE A 166 -16.55 -22.77 9.31
C PHE A 166 -15.54 -22.11 8.37
N GLY A 167 -14.85 -21.07 8.83
CA GLY A 167 -13.77 -20.44 8.08
C GLY A 167 -14.23 -19.55 6.92
N LEU A 168 -15.45 -19.01 6.99
CA LEU A 168 -15.92 -17.99 6.04
C LEU A 168 -15.29 -16.60 6.26
N GLY A 169 -14.43 -16.48 7.27
CA GLY A 169 -13.58 -15.33 7.55
C GLY A 169 -12.35 -15.78 8.34
N ASP A 170 -11.46 -14.82 8.61
CA ASP A 170 -10.22 -15.05 9.36
C ASP A 170 -10.48 -15.63 10.76
N ARG A 171 -9.53 -16.43 11.25
CA ARG A 171 -9.57 -17.01 12.59
C ARG A 171 -8.87 -16.11 13.60
N HIS A 172 -9.55 -15.84 14.72
CA HIS A 172 -9.05 -14.96 15.78
C HIS A 172 -9.42 -15.48 17.17
N ARG A 173 -8.66 -15.08 18.21
CA ARG A 173 -9.04 -15.16 19.64
C ARG A 173 -9.62 -16.53 20.07
N GLY A 174 -8.82 -17.58 19.95
CA GLY A 174 -9.24 -18.97 20.21
C GLY A 174 -9.88 -19.63 19.00
N GLY A 175 -9.39 -19.29 17.80
CA GLY A 175 -9.85 -19.80 16.51
C GLY A 175 -11.20 -19.29 16.00
N LYS A 176 -11.94 -18.45 16.76
CA LYS A 176 -13.27 -17.90 16.42
C LYS A 176 -13.31 -17.45 14.96
N SER A 177 -14.26 -18.01 14.20
CA SER A 177 -14.50 -17.66 12.79
C SER A 177 -15.99 -17.67 12.48
N VAL A 178 -16.37 -16.98 11.41
CA VAL A 178 -17.75 -16.96 10.90
C VAL A 178 -18.15 -18.36 10.42
N ALA A 179 -19.37 -18.79 10.77
CA ALA A 179 -19.92 -20.07 10.36
C ALA A 179 -21.23 -19.89 9.58
N LEU A 180 -21.39 -20.66 8.50
CA LEU A 180 -22.66 -20.81 7.78
C LEU A 180 -23.33 -22.11 8.22
N ILE A 181 -24.60 -22.00 8.60
CA ILE A 181 -25.47 -23.12 8.92
C ILE A 181 -26.47 -23.28 7.78
N GLU A 182 -26.53 -24.49 7.21
CA GLU A 182 -27.52 -24.87 6.20
C GLU A 182 -28.47 -25.92 6.80
N PHE A 183 -29.77 -25.68 6.69
CA PHE A 183 -30.81 -26.60 7.15
C PHE A 183 -31.30 -27.50 5.99
N GLU A 184 -31.95 -28.63 6.30
CA GLU A 184 -32.49 -29.54 5.28
C GLU A 184 -33.56 -28.88 4.39
N SER A 185 -34.30 -27.91 4.93
CA SER A 185 -35.20 -27.06 4.14
C SER A 185 -34.49 -26.20 3.06
N GLY A 186 -33.15 -26.17 3.04
CA GLY A 186 -32.35 -25.31 2.16
C GLY A 186 -32.13 -23.90 2.69
N ASN A 187 -32.80 -23.53 3.79
CA ASN A 187 -32.60 -22.26 4.48
C ASN A 187 -31.20 -22.16 5.09
N LYS A 188 -30.70 -20.93 5.22
CA LYS A 188 -29.32 -20.65 5.63
C LYS A 188 -29.27 -19.56 6.68
N LEU A 189 -28.31 -19.67 7.61
CA LEU A 189 -28.07 -18.71 8.68
C LEU A 189 -26.57 -18.48 8.87
N ILE A 190 -26.17 -17.25 9.13
CA ILE A 190 -24.80 -16.89 9.45
C ILE A 190 -24.64 -16.71 10.95
N TYR A 191 -23.64 -17.35 11.53
CA TYR A 191 -23.18 -17.13 12.89
C TYR A 191 -21.89 -16.32 12.89
N LYS A 192 -21.87 -15.23 13.65
CA LYS A 192 -20.67 -14.41 13.84
C LYS A 192 -20.28 -14.44 15.32
N PRO A 193 -19.11 -14.98 15.70
CA PRO A 193 -18.65 -15.03 17.09
C PRO A 193 -18.05 -13.69 17.56
N ARG A 194 -18.67 -12.57 17.20
CA ARG A 194 -18.30 -11.20 17.59
C ARG A 194 -19.54 -10.37 17.94
N ASN A 195 -19.35 -9.28 18.69
CA ASN A 195 -20.42 -8.33 18.97
C ASN A 195 -20.97 -7.74 17.66
N LEU A 196 -22.31 -7.73 17.51
CA LEU A 196 -23.02 -7.25 16.32
C LEU A 196 -23.78 -5.92 16.55
N SER A 197 -23.38 -5.14 17.56
CA SER A 197 -23.99 -3.83 17.81
C SER A 197 -23.75 -2.88 16.64
N ILE A 198 -22.55 -2.92 16.04
CA ILE A 198 -22.24 -2.14 14.83
C ILE A 198 -23.17 -2.48 13.67
N ASP A 199 -23.40 -3.78 13.39
CA ASP A 199 -24.29 -4.25 12.32
C ASP A 199 -25.74 -3.77 12.55
N TYR A 200 -26.23 -3.87 13.78
CA TYR A 200 -27.57 -3.41 14.16
C TYR A 200 -27.74 -1.89 14.13
N HIS A 201 -26.80 -1.14 14.71
CA HIS A 201 -26.83 0.32 14.71
C HIS A 201 -26.70 0.89 13.30
N PHE A 202 -25.92 0.23 12.42
CA PHE A 202 -25.84 0.58 11.00
C PHE A 202 -27.20 0.43 10.30
N SER A 203 -27.90 -0.68 10.53
CA SER A 203 -29.27 -0.87 10.02
C SER A 203 -30.23 0.23 10.50
N CYS A 204 -30.19 0.57 11.80
CA CYS A 204 -31.00 1.65 12.36
C CYS A 204 -30.68 3.01 11.75
N PHE A 205 -29.39 3.31 11.57
CA PHE A 205 -28.93 4.54 10.94
C PHE A 205 -29.40 4.65 9.49
N LEU A 206 -29.26 3.58 8.70
CA LEU A 206 -29.71 3.57 7.31
C LEU A 206 -31.22 3.68 7.20
N SER A 207 -32.01 3.04 8.06
CA SER A 207 -33.47 3.18 8.08
C SER A 207 -33.89 4.64 8.26
N LYS A 208 -33.31 5.33 9.25
CA LYS A 208 -33.58 6.77 9.49
C LYS A 208 -33.14 7.66 8.33
N LEU A 209 -32.01 7.34 7.71
CA LEU A 209 -31.54 8.07 6.55
C LEU A 209 -32.50 7.88 5.36
N ASP A 210 -32.98 6.65 5.16
CA ASP A 210 -33.83 6.27 4.03
C ASP A 210 -35.22 6.94 4.06
N GLU A 211 -35.72 7.30 5.24
CA GLU A 211 -36.92 8.15 5.39
C GLU A 211 -36.78 9.49 4.64
N GLN A 212 -35.55 10.00 4.51
CA GLN A 212 -35.26 11.27 3.81
C GLN A 212 -34.86 11.06 2.35
N VAL A 213 -34.00 10.06 2.09
CA VAL A 213 -33.38 9.88 0.78
C VAL A 213 -34.09 8.88 -0.12
N ASN A 214 -34.94 8.01 0.40
CA ASN A 214 -35.68 6.98 -0.35
C ASN A 214 -34.80 6.26 -1.39
N ILE A 215 -33.72 5.66 -0.93
CA ILE A 215 -32.78 4.83 -1.69
C ILE A 215 -33.24 3.36 -1.70
N GLY A 216 -33.89 2.92 -0.63
CA GLY A 216 -34.22 1.51 -0.41
C GLY A 216 -32.98 0.74 0.04
N PHE A 217 -32.31 1.23 1.10
CA PHE A 217 -31.16 0.54 1.67
C PHE A 217 -31.57 -0.83 2.23
N LEU A 218 -30.83 -1.87 1.85
CA LEU A 218 -31.07 -3.23 2.32
C LEU A 218 -29.91 -3.67 3.22
N THR A 219 -30.22 -3.98 4.48
CA THR A 219 -29.27 -4.54 5.45
C THR A 219 -29.73 -5.92 5.91
N PRO A 220 -28.81 -6.84 6.22
CA PRO A 220 -29.18 -8.15 6.75
C PRO A 220 -29.89 -8.01 8.10
N LYS A 221 -30.96 -8.79 8.32
CA LYS A 221 -31.53 -8.92 9.67
C LYS A 221 -30.46 -9.45 10.63
N THR A 222 -30.45 -8.91 11.84
CA THR A 222 -29.41 -9.19 12.84
C THR A 222 -30.03 -9.46 14.21
N LEU A 223 -29.68 -10.59 14.82
CA LEU A 223 -29.96 -10.93 16.21
C LEU A 223 -28.65 -10.82 16.99
N ARG A 224 -28.54 -9.83 17.87
CA ARG A 224 -27.29 -9.50 18.57
C ARG A 224 -27.32 -9.92 20.05
N PHE A 225 -26.18 -10.38 20.52
CA PHE A 225 -25.88 -10.61 21.93
C PHE A 225 -24.56 -9.90 22.29
N GLU A 226 -24.12 -10.03 23.55
CA GLU A 226 -22.95 -9.30 24.07
C GLU A 226 -21.64 -9.62 23.33
N SER A 227 -21.39 -10.89 22.99
CA SER A 227 -20.11 -11.32 22.38
C SER A 227 -20.26 -12.10 21.07
N TYR A 228 -21.49 -12.21 20.54
CA TYR A 228 -21.79 -12.93 19.30
C TYR A 228 -23.15 -12.52 18.73
N GLY A 229 -23.50 -13.02 17.56
CA GLY A 229 -24.86 -12.95 17.05
C GLY A 229 -25.12 -13.75 15.79
N TRP A 230 -26.35 -13.65 15.31
CA TRP A 230 -26.88 -14.36 14.15
C TRP A 230 -27.30 -13.35 13.08
N VAL A 231 -26.99 -13.65 11.83
CA VAL A 231 -27.23 -12.75 10.70
C VAL A 231 -27.93 -13.51 9.58
N GLU A 232 -28.88 -12.84 8.93
CA GLU A 232 -29.55 -13.35 7.74
C GLU A 232 -28.55 -13.71 6.63
N TYR A 233 -28.76 -14.86 5.99
CA TYR A 233 -27.98 -15.24 4.82
C TYR A 233 -28.47 -14.50 3.58
N ILE A 234 -27.61 -13.63 3.02
CA ILE A 234 -27.92 -12.90 1.79
C ILE A 234 -27.54 -13.74 0.57
N THR A 235 -28.54 -14.05 -0.26
CA THR A 235 -28.33 -14.79 -1.51
C THR A 235 -27.83 -13.88 -2.63
N TYR A 236 -26.98 -14.40 -3.51
CA TYR A 236 -26.61 -13.73 -4.76
C TYR A 236 -27.74 -13.94 -5.76
N LYS A 237 -28.43 -12.86 -6.15
CA LYS A 237 -29.62 -12.92 -7.03
C LYS A 237 -29.39 -12.12 -8.30
N SER A 238 -29.87 -12.63 -9.43
CA SER A 238 -29.83 -11.92 -10.70
C SER A 238 -30.83 -10.77 -10.72
N CYS A 239 -30.45 -9.68 -11.38
CA CYS A 239 -31.39 -8.68 -11.85
C CYS A 239 -32.19 -9.24 -13.04
N ALA A 240 -33.44 -8.81 -13.16
CA ALA A 240 -34.35 -9.13 -14.25
C ALA A 240 -34.26 -8.14 -15.41
N THR A 241 -33.87 -6.88 -15.15
CA THR A 241 -33.86 -5.82 -16.17
C THR A 241 -32.62 -4.93 -16.10
N ILE A 242 -32.35 -4.18 -17.17
CA ILE A 242 -31.28 -3.17 -17.19
C ILE A 242 -31.53 -2.08 -16.14
N GLN A 243 -32.78 -1.70 -15.91
CA GLN A 243 -33.15 -0.70 -14.92
C GLN A 243 -32.82 -1.16 -13.49
N GLU A 244 -32.88 -2.47 -13.22
CA GLU A 244 -32.41 -3.05 -11.96
C GLU A 244 -30.88 -2.92 -11.79
N ILE A 245 -30.11 -3.09 -12.87
CA ILE A 245 -28.65 -2.83 -12.87
C ILE A 245 -28.34 -1.35 -12.61
N GLU A 246 -29.08 -0.45 -13.25
CA GLU A 246 -28.95 1.00 -13.02
C GLU A 246 -29.26 1.37 -11.56
N ARG A 247 -30.29 0.76 -10.97
CA ARG A 247 -30.64 0.94 -9.55
C ARG A 247 -29.61 0.31 -8.62
N TYR A 248 -29.04 -0.85 -8.98
CA TYR A 248 -27.92 -1.46 -8.24
C TYR A 248 -26.74 -0.50 -8.11
N TYR A 249 -26.26 0.06 -9.23
CA TYR A 249 -25.13 0.97 -9.21
C TYR A 249 -25.45 2.30 -8.55
N PHE A 250 -26.68 2.80 -8.72
CA PHE A 250 -27.17 3.95 -7.96
C PHE A 250 -27.11 3.69 -6.44
N ARG A 251 -27.61 2.55 -5.95
CA ARG A 251 -27.54 2.19 -4.52
C ARG A 251 -26.11 1.99 -4.05
N LYS A 252 -25.24 1.43 -4.89
CA LYS A 252 -23.81 1.24 -4.55
C LYS A 252 -23.09 2.59 -4.37
N GLY A 253 -23.41 3.58 -5.21
CA GLY A 253 -22.95 4.95 -5.03
C GLY A 253 -23.51 5.62 -3.78
N ALA A 254 -24.77 5.35 -3.44
CA ALA A 254 -25.39 5.81 -2.19
C ALA A 254 -24.67 5.25 -0.96
N TYR A 255 -24.31 3.95 -0.95
CA TYR A 255 -23.47 3.36 0.10
C TYR A 255 -22.09 4.02 0.18
N LEU A 256 -21.45 4.35 -0.95
CA LEU A 256 -20.15 5.05 -0.93
C LEU A 256 -20.22 6.36 -0.14
N ALA A 257 -21.32 7.12 -0.24
CA ALA A 257 -21.49 8.36 0.52
C ALA A 257 -21.61 8.11 2.03
N VAL A 258 -22.32 7.04 2.43
CA VAL A 258 -22.42 6.64 3.84
C VAL A 258 -21.06 6.20 4.38
N LEU A 259 -20.36 5.32 3.65
CA LEU A 259 -19.04 4.82 4.03
C LEU A 259 -18.01 5.95 4.14
N TYR A 260 -18.06 6.91 3.21
CA TYR A 260 -17.23 8.11 3.26
C TYR A 260 -17.50 8.96 4.51
N ALA A 261 -18.76 9.22 4.82
CA ALA A 261 -19.16 10.05 5.96
C ALA A 261 -18.81 9.40 7.30
N MET A 262 -18.81 8.07 7.39
CA MET A 262 -18.51 7.32 8.61
C MET A 262 -17.04 6.87 8.73
N GLU A 263 -16.15 7.38 7.88
CA GLU A 263 -14.71 7.04 7.85
C GLU A 263 -14.49 5.52 7.81
N ALA A 264 -15.26 4.84 6.95
CA ALA A 264 -15.21 3.40 6.78
C ALA A 264 -14.10 2.98 5.81
N THR A 265 -13.55 1.77 6.00
CA THR A 265 -12.49 1.19 5.16
C THR A 265 -12.70 -0.30 4.95
N ASP A 266 -11.91 -0.93 4.08
CA ASP A 266 -11.91 -2.39 3.85
C ASP A 266 -13.18 -2.97 3.19
N PHE A 267 -13.90 -2.19 2.37
CA PHE A 267 -15.06 -2.67 1.59
C PHE A 267 -14.65 -3.17 0.20
N HIS A 268 -13.83 -4.23 0.19
CA HIS A 268 -13.38 -4.95 -1.00
C HIS A 268 -14.48 -5.85 -1.60
N TYR A 269 -14.17 -6.52 -2.72
CA TYR A 269 -15.13 -7.32 -3.48
C TYR A 269 -15.77 -8.47 -2.66
N GLU A 270 -15.08 -9.01 -1.66
CA GLU A 270 -15.56 -10.09 -0.81
C GLU A 270 -16.65 -9.65 0.18
N ASN A 271 -16.70 -8.37 0.54
CA ASN A 271 -17.56 -7.84 1.60
C ASN A 271 -18.92 -7.33 1.10
N ILE A 272 -19.24 -7.58 -0.18
CA ILE A 272 -20.46 -7.10 -0.85
C ILE A 272 -21.13 -8.24 -1.60
N ILE A 273 -22.45 -8.42 -1.40
CA ILE A 273 -23.28 -9.34 -2.18
C ILE A 273 -24.29 -8.56 -3.00
N ALA A 274 -24.41 -8.88 -4.29
CA ALA A 274 -25.43 -8.34 -5.17
C ALA A 274 -26.74 -9.16 -5.05
N HIS A 275 -27.67 -8.68 -4.25
CA HIS A 275 -28.98 -9.29 -4.07
C HIS A 275 -29.98 -8.68 -5.07
N GLY A 276 -29.88 -9.07 -6.34
CA GLY A 276 -30.63 -8.44 -7.42
C GLY A 276 -30.18 -6.98 -7.55
N GLU A 277 -31.14 -6.06 -7.52
CA GLU A 277 -30.88 -4.63 -7.60
C GLU A 277 -30.31 -4.00 -6.30
N HIS A 278 -30.03 -4.79 -5.26
CA HIS A 278 -29.52 -4.30 -3.97
C HIS A 278 -28.08 -4.76 -3.70
N PRO A 279 -27.09 -3.86 -3.64
CA PRO A 279 -25.81 -4.18 -3.01
C PRO A 279 -26.00 -4.29 -1.49
N VAL A 280 -25.57 -5.40 -0.90
CA VAL A 280 -25.67 -5.64 0.54
C VAL A 280 -24.28 -5.79 1.11
N LEU A 281 -23.94 -4.92 2.07
CA LEU A 281 -22.69 -4.99 2.82
C LEU A 281 -22.84 -6.07 3.89
N ILE A 282 -21.93 -7.05 3.89
CA ILE A 282 -22.03 -8.23 4.77
C ILE A 282 -21.00 -8.25 5.89
N ASP A 283 -19.98 -7.41 5.80
CA ASP A 283 -19.04 -7.17 6.89
C ASP A 283 -18.89 -5.68 7.18
N LEU A 284 -19.03 -5.34 8.47
CA LEU A 284 -19.22 -3.97 8.96
C LEU A 284 -18.28 -3.68 10.13
N GLU A 285 -17.16 -4.39 10.25
CA GLU A 285 -16.24 -4.21 11.38
C GLU A 285 -15.29 -3.02 11.23
N SER A 286 -15.17 -2.44 10.03
CA SER A 286 -14.16 -1.40 9.71
C SER A 286 -14.77 0.00 9.53
N PHE A 287 -15.50 0.50 10.53
CA PHE A 287 -16.05 1.86 10.60
C PHE A 287 -15.34 2.75 11.63
N PHE A 288 -15.57 4.08 11.57
CA PHE A 288 -15.05 5.04 12.54
C PHE A 288 -13.53 4.95 12.71
N TYR A 289 -12.81 4.71 11.61
CA TYR A 289 -11.39 4.37 11.69
C TYR A 289 -10.61 5.53 12.33
N PRO A 290 -9.95 5.31 13.50
CA PRO A 290 -9.28 6.38 14.22
C PRO A 290 -8.00 6.83 13.51
N TYR A 291 -7.55 8.06 13.73
CA TYR A 291 -6.22 8.47 13.27
C TYR A 291 -5.15 7.66 14.00
N LEU A 292 -4.30 7.00 13.21
CA LEU A 292 -3.18 6.25 13.75
C LEU A 292 -2.12 7.22 14.29
N PRO A 293 -1.51 6.91 15.45
CA PRO A 293 -0.36 7.66 15.94
C PRO A 293 0.81 7.52 14.96
N ILE A 294 1.45 8.65 14.63
CA ILE A 294 2.51 8.69 13.61
C ILE A 294 3.88 8.56 14.28
N LEU A 295 4.65 7.53 13.92
CA LEU A 295 5.96 7.25 14.50
C LEU A 295 7.03 7.15 13.39
N GLY A 296 7.91 8.15 13.24
CA GLY A 296 9.07 8.08 12.33
C GLY A 296 8.92 8.87 11.01
N THR A 297 9.61 8.45 9.94
CA THR A 297 9.66 9.11 8.61
C THR A 297 8.46 8.79 7.71
N GLU A 298 7.35 8.39 8.32
CA GLU A 298 6.14 7.88 7.67
C GLU A 298 5.52 8.97 6.79
N THR A 299 5.70 8.87 5.47
CA THR A 299 5.14 9.87 4.55
C THR A 299 3.64 9.61 4.32
N ASN A 300 2.80 10.45 4.92
CA ASN A 300 1.41 10.72 4.53
C ASN A 300 0.40 9.55 4.58
N GLN A 301 0.64 8.50 5.37
CA GLN A 301 -0.34 7.40 5.49
C GLN A 301 -1.62 7.77 6.27
N GLY A 302 -1.67 8.95 6.90
CA GLY A 302 -2.74 9.32 7.83
C GLY A 302 -3.83 10.29 7.34
N ILE A 303 -3.85 10.73 6.07
CA ILE A 303 -4.69 11.90 5.69
C ILE A 303 -5.45 11.73 4.36
N ASP A 304 -5.53 10.54 3.77
CA ASP A 304 -6.42 10.33 2.62
C ASP A 304 -7.87 10.14 3.11
N GLN A 305 -8.50 11.25 3.55
CA GLN A 305 -9.92 11.33 3.88
C GLN A 305 -10.76 11.53 2.62
N SER A 306 -10.58 10.63 1.66
CA SER A 306 -11.35 10.61 0.42
C SER A 306 -12.10 9.30 0.26
N VAL A 307 -13.02 9.29 -0.69
CA VAL A 307 -13.75 8.09 -1.12
C VAL A 307 -12.86 6.90 -1.50
N LEU A 308 -11.56 7.11 -1.79
CA LEU A 308 -10.59 6.05 -2.09
C LEU A 308 -10.35 5.11 -0.89
N ARG A 309 -10.45 5.62 0.34
CA ARG A 309 -10.17 4.87 1.57
C ARG A 309 -11.18 3.77 1.85
N THR A 310 -12.39 3.89 1.29
CA THR A 310 -13.50 2.97 1.54
C THR A 310 -13.23 1.56 1.03
N GLY A 311 -12.37 1.38 0.02
CA GLY A 311 -12.15 0.09 -0.66
C GLY A 311 -13.15 -0.18 -1.78
N ILE A 312 -14.18 0.66 -1.97
CA ILE A 312 -15.17 0.49 -3.05
C ILE A 312 -14.61 0.86 -4.42
N LEU A 313 -13.83 1.95 -4.49
CA LEU A 313 -13.33 2.49 -5.75
C LEU A 313 -12.15 1.68 -6.29
N PRO A 314 -12.04 1.55 -7.63
CA PRO A 314 -10.92 0.87 -8.27
C PRO A 314 -9.56 1.34 -7.77
N SER A 315 -8.78 0.40 -7.23
CA SER A 315 -7.43 0.64 -6.72
C SER A 315 -6.56 -0.57 -7.08
N THR A 316 -5.80 -0.43 -8.16
CA THR A 316 -4.90 -1.48 -8.62
C THR A 316 -3.73 -1.66 -7.65
N ILE A 317 -3.59 -2.88 -7.11
CA ILE A 317 -2.37 -3.35 -6.45
C ILE A 317 -1.47 -3.97 -7.52
N SER A 318 -0.19 -3.60 -7.54
CA SER A 318 0.77 -4.04 -8.56
C SER A 318 1.86 -4.88 -7.91
N SER A 319 2.03 -6.14 -8.29
CA SER A 319 3.22 -6.93 -7.94
C SER A 319 3.97 -7.29 -9.22
N ASP A 320 5.23 -6.83 -9.35
CA ASP A 320 6.28 -6.98 -10.38
C ASP A 320 5.91 -7.22 -11.87
N LYS A 321 4.80 -7.88 -12.21
CA LYS A 321 4.22 -8.06 -13.56
C LYS A 321 2.67 -8.02 -13.62
N ASN A 322 1.95 -8.17 -12.51
CA ASN A 322 0.47 -8.24 -12.49
C ASN A 322 -0.17 -7.11 -11.70
N LYS A 323 -1.31 -6.64 -12.23
CA LYS A 323 -2.13 -5.57 -11.68
C LYS A 323 -3.50 -6.14 -11.34
N ILE A 324 -3.85 -6.16 -10.05
CA ILE A 324 -5.14 -6.66 -9.59
C ILE A 324 -5.84 -5.55 -8.83
N ASP A 325 -7.01 -5.18 -9.31
CA ASP A 325 -7.97 -4.38 -8.57
C ASP A 325 -8.85 -5.34 -7.75
N ILE A 326 -8.81 -5.18 -6.42
CA ILE A 326 -9.64 -5.93 -5.45
C ILE A 326 -10.75 -5.04 -4.86
N SER A 327 -11.02 -3.89 -5.48
CA SER A 327 -12.04 -2.97 -4.99
C SER A 327 -13.44 -3.59 -4.99
N GLY A 328 -14.33 -3.04 -4.16
CA GLY A 328 -15.74 -3.44 -4.11
C GLY A 328 -16.48 -3.34 -5.45
N LEU A 329 -15.97 -2.60 -6.43
CA LEU A 329 -16.52 -2.50 -7.80
C LEU A 329 -15.89 -3.47 -8.81
N SER A 330 -14.78 -4.11 -8.47
CA SER A 330 -14.05 -4.98 -9.38
C SER A 330 -14.66 -6.38 -9.48
N ASP A 331 -14.52 -7.00 -10.65
CA ASP A 331 -14.61 -8.45 -10.78
C ASP A 331 -13.20 -9.03 -10.75
N VAL A 332 -12.93 -9.94 -9.82
CA VAL A 332 -11.62 -10.58 -9.69
C VAL A 332 -11.62 -12.03 -10.19
N GLU A 333 -12.77 -12.52 -10.65
CA GLU A 333 -12.87 -13.89 -11.16
C GLU A 333 -11.86 -14.15 -12.29
N ASN A 334 -11.20 -15.30 -12.23
CA ASN A 334 -10.17 -15.76 -13.17
C ASN A 334 -8.90 -14.89 -13.25
N LYS A 335 -8.73 -13.89 -12.38
CA LYS A 335 -7.44 -13.17 -12.26
C LYS A 335 -6.43 -14.04 -11.52
N GLU A 336 -5.17 -14.00 -11.94
CA GLU A 336 -4.07 -14.68 -11.24
C GLU A 336 -3.92 -14.13 -9.81
N GLY A 337 -3.60 -14.96 -8.81
CA GLY A 337 -3.41 -14.50 -7.43
C GLY A 337 -2.20 -13.56 -7.21
N LEU A 338 -2.22 -12.81 -6.11
CA LEU A 338 -1.12 -11.90 -5.74
C LEU A 338 0.13 -12.65 -5.25
N LEU A 339 -0.06 -13.72 -4.49
CA LEU A 339 1.01 -14.51 -3.86
C LEU A 339 1.00 -15.94 -4.41
N ALA A 340 2.20 -16.51 -4.56
CA ALA A 340 2.35 -17.90 -4.98
C ALA A 340 2.30 -18.83 -3.77
N ASN A 341 1.28 -19.69 -3.75
CA ASN A 341 1.11 -20.70 -2.71
C ASN A 341 1.77 -22.01 -3.14
N MET A 342 2.15 -22.83 -2.17
CA MET A 342 2.67 -24.16 -2.47
C MET A 342 1.51 -25.13 -2.71
N VAL A 343 1.36 -25.56 -3.95
CA VAL A 343 0.33 -26.50 -4.39
C VAL A 343 0.98 -27.84 -4.70
N LEU A 344 0.38 -28.93 -4.23
CA LEU A 344 0.81 -30.27 -4.58
C LEU A 344 0.38 -30.56 -6.03
N LYS A 345 1.33 -30.89 -6.90
CA LYS A 345 1.09 -31.27 -8.29
C LYS A 345 1.63 -32.67 -8.54
N MET A 346 0.87 -33.44 -9.31
CA MET A 346 1.30 -34.73 -9.86
C MET A 346 1.70 -34.50 -11.32
N ASP A 347 2.93 -34.86 -11.68
CA ASP A 347 3.44 -34.82 -13.05
C ASP A 347 3.93 -36.21 -13.44
N GLY A 348 3.15 -36.90 -14.28
CA GLY A 348 3.34 -38.33 -14.52
C GLY A 348 3.25 -39.14 -13.23
N ASP A 349 4.37 -39.75 -12.83
CA ASP A 349 4.52 -40.67 -11.69
C ASP A 349 5.31 -40.06 -10.50
N ASP A 350 5.40 -38.72 -10.45
CA ASP A 350 6.02 -37.97 -9.33
C ASP A 350 5.06 -36.90 -8.77
N ILE A 351 5.05 -36.78 -7.44
CA ILE A 351 4.36 -35.69 -6.73
C ILE A 351 5.35 -34.63 -6.28
N SER A 352 5.05 -33.35 -6.45
CA SER A 352 5.90 -32.27 -5.94
C SER A 352 5.11 -31.03 -5.56
N PHE A 353 5.66 -30.22 -4.66
CA PHE A 353 5.09 -28.89 -4.39
C PHE A 353 5.65 -27.90 -5.41
N ILE A 354 4.75 -27.23 -6.12
CA ILE A 354 5.09 -26.11 -7.00
C ILE A 354 4.56 -24.81 -6.41
N ARG A 355 5.22 -23.70 -6.75
CA ARG A 355 4.73 -22.35 -6.45
C ARG A 355 3.75 -21.94 -7.54
N ASP A 356 2.48 -21.88 -7.20
CA ASP A 356 1.42 -21.46 -8.11
C ASP A 356 0.62 -20.32 -7.47
N LYS A 357 0.38 -19.26 -8.24
CA LYS A 357 -0.47 -18.13 -7.82
C LYS A 357 -1.95 -18.47 -7.91
N GLY A 358 -2.30 -19.50 -8.68
CA GLY A 358 -3.68 -19.90 -8.94
C GLY A 358 -4.51 -18.78 -9.56
N THR A 359 -5.81 -19.04 -9.69
CA THR A 359 -6.80 -18.05 -10.13
C THR A 359 -7.78 -17.74 -9.00
N LEU A 360 -8.16 -16.47 -8.89
CA LEU A 360 -9.16 -16.01 -7.94
C LEU A 360 -10.56 -16.44 -8.41
N ILE A 361 -11.36 -16.99 -7.48
CA ILE A 361 -12.69 -17.54 -7.76
C ILE A 361 -13.74 -16.41 -8.02
N GLY A 362 -13.41 -15.16 -7.70
CA GLY A 362 -14.33 -14.03 -7.85
C GLY A 362 -15.24 -13.79 -6.65
N GLY A 363 -15.77 -12.58 -6.57
CA GLY A 363 -16.77 -12.18 -5.56
C GLY A 363 -18.21 -12.34 -6.03
N LYS A 364 -19.14 -12.12 -5.09
CA LYS A 364 -20.58 -12.00 -5.37
C LYS A 364 -21.04 -10.54 -5.43
N ASN A 365 -20.11 -9.61 -5.64
CA ASN A 365 -20.29 -8.15 -5.57
C ASN A 365 -20.68 -7.48 -6.89
N VAL A 366 -20.66 -8.22 -8.00
CA VAL A 366 -21.04 -7.72 -9.33
C VAL A 366 -22.46 -8.17 -9.61
N PRO A 367 -23.38 -7.32 -10.10
CA PRO A 367 -24.75 -7.75 -10.37
C PRO A 367 -24.81 -8.65 -11.61
N LEU A 368 -25.75 -9.60 -11.62
CA LEU A 368 -26.03 -10.43 -12.80
C LEU A 368 -27.21 -9.89 -13.58
N LEU A 369 -27.17 -10.02 -14.91
CA LEU A 369 -28.32 -9.91 -15.80
C LEU A 369 -28.28 -11.10 -16.75
N ASN A 370 -29.36 -11.90 -16.82
CA ASN A 370 -29.38 -13.15 -17.60
C ASN A 370 -28.19 -14.08 -17.29
N ASN A 371 -27.85 -14.21 -15.99
CA ASN A 371 -26.68 -14.94 -15.48
C ASN A 371 -25.30 -14.45 -15.98
N GLN A 372 -25.22 -13.28 -16.61
CA GLN A 372 -23.95 -12.65 -16.96
C GLN A 372 -23.62 -11.52 -15.98
N LYS A 373 -22.37 -11.47 -15.52
CA LYS A 373 -21.86 -10.39 -14.67
C LYS A 373 -21.81 -9.08 -15.46
N ILE A 374 -22.45 -8.04 -14.93
CA ILE A 374 -22.44 -6.70 -15.52
C ILE A 374 -21.55 -5.80 -14.67
N THR A 375 -20.31 -5.59 -15.10
CA THR A 375 -19.35 -4.70 -14.44
C THR A 375 -19.69 -3.22 -14.69
N ILE A 376 -19.20 -2.35 -13.81
CA ILE A 376 -19.38 -0.91 -13.97
C ILE A 376 -18.48 -0.40 -15.10
N ASP A 377 -19.03 0.48 -15.94
CA ASP A 377 -18.35 1.10 -17.07
C ASP A 377 -18.81 2.57 -17.22
N LYS A 378 -18.50 3.18 -18.37
CA LYS A 378 -18.95 4.54 -18.68
C LYS A 378 -20.48 4.70 -18.72
N LYS A 379 -21.24 3.63 -18.98
CA LYS A 379 -22.71 3.64 -19.03
C LYS A 379 -23.30 3.72 -17.62
N TYR A 380 -22.76 2.94 -16.66
CA TYR A 380 -23.32 2.87 -15.31
C TYR A 380 -22.69 3.87 -14.31
N LEU A 381 -21.52 4.43 -14.61
CA LEU A 381 -20.86 5.44 -13.77
C LEU A 381 -21.75 6.67 -13.43
N PRO A 382 -22.55 7.24 -14.36
CA PRO A 382 -23.48 8.31 -14.03
C PRO A 382 -24.52 7.94 -12.96
N HIS A 383 -25.03 6.70 -12.98
CA HIS A 383 -25.99 6.22 -11.97
C HIS A 383 -25.34 6.10 -10.60
N PHE A 384 -24.12 5.56 -10.55
CA PHE A 384 -23.30 5.50 -9.33
C PHE A 384 -23.08 6.89 -8.72
N LYS A 385 -22.63 7.87 -9.52
CA LYS A 385 -22.42 9.26 -9.07
C LYS A 385 -23.72 9.92 -8.60
N ARG A 386 -24.85 9.64 -9.26
CA ARG A 386 -26.16 10.16 -8.85
C ARG A 386 -26.58 9.66 -7.47
N GLY A 387 -26.34 8.39 -7.17
CA GLY A 387 -26.59 7.80 -5.86
C GLY A 387 -25.72 8.43 -4.77
N PHE A 388 -24.42 8.55 -5.05
CA PHE A 388 -23.47 9.22 -4.16
C PHE A 388 -23.92 10.65 -3.85
N LYS A 389 -24.22 11.45 -4.89
CA LYS A 389 -24.66 12.84 -4.74
C LYS A 389 -25.94 12.97 -3.90
N LYS A 390 -26.93 12.09 -4.11
CA LYS A 390 -28.22 12.16 -3.41
C LYS A 390 -28.04 11.99 -1.91
N VAL A 391 -27.31 10.97 -1.49
CA VAL A 391 -27.07 10.70 -0.07
C VAL A 391 -26.12 11.72 0.55
N TYR A 392 -25.04 12.07 -0.16
CA TYR A 392 -24.12 13.12 0.30
C TYR A 392 -24.86 14.42 0.63
N ALA A 393 -25.75 14.88 -0.28
CA ALA A 393 -26.51 16.10 -0.06
C ALA A 393 -27.39 16.03 1.20
N SER A 394 -28.04 14.89 1.46
CA SER A 394 -28.84 14.69 2.68
C SER A 394 -27.99 14.76 3.93
N LEU A 395 -26.80 14.14 3.91
CA LEU A 395 -25.86 14.17 5.04
C LEU A 395 -25.33 15.59 5.29
N SER A 396 -24.97 16.30 4.22
CA SER A 396 -24.44 17.67 4.27
C SER A 396 -25.47 18.68 4.76
N ASN A 397 -26.76 18.49 4.43
CA ASN A 397 -27.84 19.41 4.82
C ASN A 397 -28.35 19.17 6.25
N ASN A 398 -28.06 18.01 6.85
CA ASN A 398 -28.61 17.60 8.15
C ASN A 398 -27.52 17.24 9.17
N LYS A 399 -26.39 17.94 9.16
CA LYS A 399 -25.17 17.59 9.94
C LYS A 399 -25.43 17.25 11.41
N GLU A 400 -26.15 18.11 12.14
CA GLU A 400 -26.40 17.89 13.57
C GLU A 400 -27.30 16.68 13.84
N LEU A 401 -28.34 16.48 13.03
CA LEU A 401 -29.19 15.29 13.10
C LEU A 401 -28.40 14.01 12.79
N VAL A 402 -27.50 14.07 11.80
CA VAL A 402 -26.60 12.95 11.46
C VAL A 402 -25.68 12.63 12.63
N LYS A 403 -25.02 13.62 13.25
CA LYS A 403 -24.17 13.41 14.44
C LYS A 403 -24.95 12.83 15.63
N ALA A 404 -26.18 13.31 15.86
CA ALA A 404 -27.05 12.78 16.90
C ALA A 404 -27.39 11.30 16.63
N ASN A 405 -27.75 10.96 15.40
CA ASN A 405 -28.02 9.57 15.01
C ASN A 405 -26.79 8.68 15.09
N LEU A 406 -25.58 9.20 14.80
CA LEU A 406 -24.31 8.47 14.92
C LEU A 406 -23.86 8.28 16.39
N SER A 407 -24.48 8.95 17.37
CA SER A 407 -24.10 8.79 18.77
C SER A 407 -24.44 7.42 19.35
N ILE A 408 -25.34 6.65 18.72
CA ILE A 408 -25.67 5.28 19.15
C ILE A 408 -24.47 4.34 19.06
N PHE A 409 -23.49 4.64 18.21
CA PHE A 409 -22.32 3.81 17.97
C PHE A 409 -21.21 3.94 19.01
N ARG A 410 -21.33 4.86 20.00
CA ARG A 410 -20.22 5.25 20.91
C ARG A 410 -19.50 4.07 21.59
N ASN A 411 -20.23 3.00 21.89
CA ASN A 411 -19.70 1.83 22.59
C ASN A 411 -19.42 0.63 21.66
N ASP A 412 -19.67 0.78 20.36
CA ASP A 412 -19.47 -0.31 19.41
C ASP A 412 -17.99 -0.60 19.25
N GLU A 413 -17.69 -1.88 19.09
CA GLU A 413 -16.34 -2.37 18.78
C GLU A 413 -16.13 -2.36 17.26
N VAL A 414 -14.98 -1.85 16.82
CA VAL A 414 -14.55 -1.80 15.42
C VAL A 414 -13.12 -2.33 15.28
N ARG A 415 -12.82 -2.97 14.15
CA ARG A 415 -11.51 -3.52 13.79
C ARG A 415 -10.60 -2.40 13.28
N VAL A 416 -9.33 -2.47 13.66
CA VAL A 416 -8.27 -1.56 13.19
C VAL A 416 -7.23 -2.38 12.44
N LEU A 417 -7.12 -2.14 11.13
CA LEU A 417 -6.17 -2.84 10.25
C LEU A 417 -4.84 -2.08 10.19
N PHE A 418 -3.77 -2.69 10.69
CA PHE A 418 -2.40 -2.18 10.57
C PHE A 418 -1.61 -2.86 9.45
N ARG A 419 -2.03 -4.07 9.07
CA ARG A 419 -1.43 -4.90 8.03
C ARG A 419 -2.55 -5.62 7.29
N ASN A 420 -2.39 -5.80 5.99
CA ASN A 420 -3.32 -6.60 5.21
C ASN A 420 -3.24 -8.07 5.66
N THR A 421 -4.41 -8.68 5.88
CA THR A 421 -4.56 -10.09 6.28
C THR A 421 -3.73 -11.05 5.41
N ILE A 422 -3.59 -10.78 4.10
CA ILE A 422 -2.89 -11.68 3.17
C ILE A 422 -1.43 -11.95 3.59
N ALA A 423 -0.77 -10.98 4.23
CA ALA A 423 0.58 -11.17 4.76
C ALA A 423 0.61 -12.19 5.92
N TYR A 424 -0.40 -12.18 6.78
CA TYR A 424 -0.52 -13.15 7.87
C TYR A 424 -0.86 -14.54 7.35
N ILE A 425 -1.83 -14.64 6.43
CA ILE A 425 -2.21 -15.93 5.81
C ILE A 425 -0.99 -16.55 5.14
N HIS A 426 -0.23 -15.78 4.35
CA HIS A 426 0.96 -16.29 3.70
C HIS A 426 2.00 -16.80 4.70
N LEU A 427 2.27 -16.07 5.78
CA LEU A 427 3.19 -16.54 6.82
C LEU A 427 2.69 -17.82 7.51
N LEU A 428 1.39 -17.94 7.76
CA LEU A 428 0.78 -19.15 8.34
C LEU A 428 0.90 -20.35 7.41
N GLU A 429 0.68 -20.17 6.11
CA GLU A 429 0.84 -21.23 5.11
C GLU A 429 2.32 -21.66 4.98
N GLU A 430 3.26 -20.70 4.96
CA GLU A 430 4.69 -21.01 4.92
C GLU A 430 5.17 -21.71 6.20
N SER A 431 4.56 -21.41 7.35
CA SER A 431 4.92 -22.02 8.63
C SER A 431 4.68 -23.54 8.70
N THR A 432 3.93 -24.12 7.75
CA THR A 432 3.71 -25.58 7.66
C THR A 432 4.85 -26.32 6.96
N HIS A 433 5.96 -25.65 6.63
CA HIS A 433 7.14 -26.30 6.06
C HIS A 433 7.79 -27.26 7.09
N PRO A 434 8.23 -28.48 6.69
CA PRO A 434 8.74 -29.49 7.62
C PRO A 434 9.87 -28.97 8.54
N LYS A 435 10.87 -28.28 7.97
CA LYS A 435 11.97 -27.64 8.74
C LYS A 435 11.52 -26.64 9.81
N ILE A 436 10.35 -26.02 9.65
CA ILE A 436 9.79 -25.10 10.64
C ILE A 436 9.08 -25.90 11.73
N LEU A 437 8.37 -26.97 11.34
CA LEU A 437 7.61 -27.86 12.23
C LEU A 437 8.48 -28.76 13.12
N GLU A 438 9.79 -28.80 12.91
CA GLU A 438 10.75 -29.48 13.79
C GLU A 438 10.87 -28.81 15.17
N ASN A 439 10.73 -27.49 15.28
CA ASN A 439 10.87 -26.81 16.58
C ASN A 439 10.26 -25.40 16.62
N GLU A 440 9.84 -24.96 17.81
CA GLU A 440 9.24 -23.63 18.04
C GLU A 440 10.14 -22.45 17.68
N ASN A 441 11.47 -22.59 17.83
CA ASN A 441 12.39 -21.49 17.56
C ASN A 441 12.46 -21.18 16.06
N ALA A 442 12.36 -22.20 15.19
CA ALA A 442 12.26 -22.01 13.75
C ALA A 442 10.98 -21.25 13.37
N ALA A 443 9.83 -21.59 13.96
CA ALA A 443 8.57 -20.87 13.75
C ALA A 443 8.62 -19.42 14.24
N LYS A 444 9.21 -19.18 15.42
CA LYS A 444 9.43 -17.81 15.93
C LYS A 444 10.28 -16.99 14.96
N LYS A 445 11.41 -17.54 14.51
CA LYS A 445 12.30 -16.88 13.54
C LYS A 445 11.60 -16.59 12.21
N HIS A 446 10.70 -17.48 11.77
CA HIS A 446 9.87 -17.27 10.59
C HIS A 446 8.90 -16.09 10.77
N PHE A 447 8.16 -16.03 11.89
CA PHE A 447 7.23 -14.92 12.12
C PHE A 447 7.91 -13.58 12.42
N GLN A 448 9.16 -13.58 12.90
CA GLN A 448 9.99 -12.38 13.05
C GLN A 448 10.24 -11.63 11.73
N LEU A 449 9.96 -12.24 10.57
CA LEU A 449 9.94 -11.53 9.28
C LEU A 449 8.99 -10.32 9.28
N LEU A 450 7.97 -10.30 10.14
CA LEU A 450 7.08 -9.14 10.32
C LEU A 450 7.83 -7.88 10.78
N GLN A 451 8.96 -8.04 11.48
CA GLN A 451 9.78 -6.94 12.01
C GLN A 451 10.50 -6.16 10.90
N GLU A 452 10.67 -6.73 9.70
CA GLU A 452 11.28 -6.03 8.56
C GLU A 452 10.52 -4.74 8.21
N ARG A 453 9.21 -4.70 8.46
CA ARG A 453 8.37 -3.52 8.26
C ARG A 453 8.66 -2.38 9.23
N ILE A 454 9.28 -2.63 10.39
CA ILE A 454 9.64 -1.58 11.38
C ILE A 454 10.57 -0.55 10.76
N LYS A 455 11.43 -0.97 9.81
CA LYS A 455 12.35 -0.08 9.08
C LYS A 455 11.61 1.01 8.28
N VAL A 456 10.37 0.73 7.87
CA VAL A 456 9.57 1.59 6.97
C VAL A 456 8.35 2.18 7.70
N TYR A 457 7.79 1.46 8.66
CA TYR A 457 6.59 1.82 9.41
C TYR A 457 6.82 1.51 10.90
N ARG A 458 7.26 2.51 11.67
CA ARG A 458 7.76 2.29 13.03
C ARG A 458 6.64 1.99 14.00
N LEU A 459 5.40 2.35 13.68
CA LEU A 459 4.24 1.96 14.50
C LEU A 459 4.16 0.46 14.75
N ILE A 460 4.65 -0.35 13.81
CA ILE A 460 4.70 -1.82 13.91
C ILE A 460 5.56 -2.29 15.09
N GLU A 461 6.56 -1.52 15.54
CA GLU A 461 7.39 -1.86 16.70
C GLU A 461 6.54 -2.10 17.96
N LYS A 462 5.43 -1.35 18.11
CA LYS A 462 4.49 -1.51 19.22
C LYS A 462 3.53 -2.68 19.08
N LEU A 463 3.43 -3.26 17.88
CA LEU A 463 2.38 -4.23 17.52
C LEU A 463 2.93 -5.63 17.24
N VAL A 464 4.15 -5.72 16.71
CA VAL A 464 4.71 -6.96 16.15
C VAL A 464 4.78 -8.10 17.16
N GLY A 465 5.06 -7.82 18.43
CA GLY A 465 5.06 -8.84 19.48
C GLY A 465 3.69 -9.49 19.66
N PHE A 466 2.60 -8.74 19.51
CA PHE A 466 1.24 -9.26 19.54
C PHE A 466 0.90 -10.01 18.26
N GLU A 467 1.35 -9.51 17.10
CA GLU A 467 1.19 -10.20 15.82
C GLU A 467 1.84 -11.60 15.86
N GLU A 468 3.10 -11.68 16.31
CA GLU A 468 3.86 -12.93 16.45
C GLU A 468 3.18 -13.91 17.41
N GLN A 469 2.63 -13.42 18.53
CA GLN A 469 1.91 -14.25 19.50
C GLN A 469 0.65 -14.89 18.93
N SER A 470 -0.14 -14.15 18.14
CA SER A 470 -1.30 -14.70 17.43
C SER A 470 -0.89 -15.74 16.38
N LEU A 471 0.14 -15.45 15.58
CA LEU A 471 0.62 -16.37 14.55
C LEU A 471 1.17 -17.68 15.12
N MET A 472 1.83 -17.65 16.29
CA MET A 472 2.27 -18.85 17.00
C MET A 472 1.11 -19.76 17.45
N LYS A 473 -0.08 -19.19 17.63
CA LYS A 473 -1.34 -19.92 17.88
C LYS A 473 -2.06 -20.31 16.58
N ARG A 474 -1.44 -20.02 15.43
CA ARG A 474 -2.01 -20.15 14.07
C ARG A 474 -3.27 -19.30 13.84
N GLU A 475 -3.32 -18.12 14.45
CA GLU A 475 -4.41 -17.17 14.31
C GLU A 475 -3.96 -15.92 13.55
N VAL A 476 -4.89 -15.30 12.83
CA VAL A 476 -4.66 -13.98 12.25
C VAL A 476 -4.74 -12.95 13.39
N PRO A 477 -3.77 -12.02 13.53
CA PRO A 477 -3.86 -10.96 14.53
C PRO A 477 -5.12 -10.10 14.38
N LEU A 478 -5.80 -9.82 15.49
CA LEU A 478 -7.00 -8.98 15.54
C LEU A 478 -6.81 -7.82 16.51
N PHE A 479 -6.85 -6.60 15.98
CA PHE A 479 -6.83 -5.38 16.76
C PHE A 479 -8.19 -4.70 16.69
N THR A 480 -8.73 -4.31 17.84
CA THR A 480 -10.03 -3.61 17.93
C THR A 480 -9.92 -2.33 18.76
N THR A 481 -10.89 -1.43 18.56
CA THR A 481 -11.12 -0.28 19.43
C THR A 481 -12.63 -0.10 19.65
N ARG A 482 -13.00 0.69 20.65
CA ARG A 482 -14.36 1.19 20.81
C ARG A 482 -14.46 2.57 20.16
N VAL A 483 -15.58 2.87 19.50
CA VAL A 483 -15.78 4.10 18.72
C VAL A 483 -15.47 5.39 19.52
N ASN A 484 -15.81 5.43 20.81
CA ASN A 484 -15.52 6.56 21.71
C ASN A 484 -14.30 6.33 22.63
N SER A 485 -13.35 5.47 22.23
CA SER A 485 -12.13 5.17 22.99
C SER A 485 -10.87 5.55 22.22
N ARG A 486 -9.79 5.78 22.97
CA ARG A 486 -8.42 5.97 22.45
C ARG A 486 -7.54 4.72 22.65
N HIS A 487 -8.08 3.65 23.22
CA HIS A 487 -7.32 2.45 23.53
C HIS A 487 -7.33 1.47 22.35
N LEU A 488 -6.29 0.64 22.24
CA LEU A 488 -6.21 -0.42 21.22
C LEU A 488 -6.19 -1.78 21.90
N TRP A 489 -7.23 -2.59 21.68
CA TRP A 489 -7.32 -3.95 22.19
C TRP A 489 -6.62 -4.91 21.23
N TYR A 490 -5.83 -5.82 21.79
CA TYR A 490 -5.16 -6.91 21.06
C TYR A 490 -5.60 -8.30 21.56
N GLU A 491 -6.28 -8.36 22.71
CA GLU A 491 -7.04 -9.51 23.22
C GLU A 491 -8.35 -8.99 23.84
N ASP A 492 -9.26 -9.90 24.25
CA ASP A 492 -10.59 -9.53 24.78
C ASP A 492 -10.49 -8.53 25.97
N ASP A 493 -9.54 -8.74 26.89
CA ASP A 493 -9.38 -7.90 28.10
C ASP A 493 -8.06 -7.12 28.16
N LYS A 494 -7.21 -7.19 27.13
CA LYS A 494 -5.91 -6.52 27.11
C LYS A 494 -5.82 -5.47 26.03
N TYR A 495 -5.33 -4.29 26.43
CA TYR A 495 -5.24 -3.13 25.55
C TYR A 495 -3.98 -2.29 25.79
N LEU A 496 -3.59 -1.56 24.76
CA LEU A 496 -2.65 -0.45 24.83
C LEU A 496 -3.42 0.84 25.16
N LYS A 497 -3.13 1.42 26.31
CA LYS A 497 -3.79 2.65 26.79
C LYS A 497 -3.41 3.84 25.92
N ASN A 498 -4.41 4.67 25.58
CA ASN A 498 -4.26 5.91 24.80
C ASN A 498 -3.38 5.75 23.57
N PHE A 499 -3.55 4.64 22.84
CA PHE A 499 -2.82 4.37 21.62
C PHE A 499 -3.13 5.40 20.53
N PHE A 500 -4.40 5.77 20.36
CA PHE A 500 -4.83 6.77 19.37
C PHE A 500 -4.77 8.18 19.94
N ASP A 501 -4.57 9.18 19.08
CA ASP A 501 -4.56 10.60 19.47
C ASP A 501 -5.97 11.13 19.76
N ASP A 502 -6.97 10.57 19.08
CA ASP A 502 -8.39 10.93 19.22
C ASP A 502 -9.29 9.70 19.06
N THR A 503 -10.58 9.87 19.32
CA THR A 503 -11.61 8.81 19.18
C THR A 503 -12.11 8.71 17.73
N GLY A 504 -12.66 7.55 17.38
CA GLY A 504 -13.31 7.34 16.08
C GLY A 504 -14.53 8.24 15.87
N ILE A 505 -15.33 8.47 16.93
CA ILE A 505 -16.51 9.33 16.85
C ILE A 505 -16.15 10.79 16.54
N ASN A 506 -15.11 11.34 17.18
CA ASN A 506 -14.66 12.70 16.92
C ASN A 506 -14.13 12.86 15.50
N THR A 507 -13.47 11.82 14.98
CA THR A 507 -12.97 11.77 13.61
C THR A 507 -14.12 11.86 12.61
N VAL A 508 -15.18 11.07 12.81
CA VAL A 508 -16.39 11.13 11.99
C VAL A 508 -17.13 12.46 12.14
N PHE A 509 -17.25 13.02 13.35
CA PHE A 509 -17.92 14.32 13.52
C PHE A 509 -17.21 15.44 12.77
N ARG A 510 -15.87 15.49 12.83
CA ARG A 510 -15.09 16.41 11.99
C ARG A 510 -15.33 16.17 10.51
N LYS A 511 -15.39 14.92 10.05
CA LYS A 511 -15.73 14.59 8.65
C LYS A 511 -17.10 15.15 8.25
N ILE A 512 -18.14 14.94 9.08
CA ILE A 512 -19.48 15.49 8.84
C ILE A 512 -19.44 17.02 8.76
N ASP A 513 -18.67 17.68 9.62
CA ASP A 513 -18.52 19.14 9.60
C ASP A 513 -17.90 19.65 8.30
N THR A 514 -16.99 18.89 7.70
CA THR A 514 -16.37 19.24 6.41
C THR A 514 -17.25 19.05 5.18
N LEU A 515 -18.39 18.34 5.29
CA LEU A 515 -19.27 18.11 4.14
C LEU A 515 -19.79 19.44 3.59
N SER A 516 -19.64 19.63 2.28
CA SER A 516 -19.97 20.88 1.59
C SER A 516 -20.10 20.64 0.09
N GLU A 517 -20.62 21.63 -0.65
CA GLU A 517 -20.66 21.54 -2.11
C GLU A 517 -19.23 21.43 -2.72
N ALA A 518 -18.26 22.11 -2.11
CA ALA A 518 -16.85 22.04 -2.54
C ALA A 518 -16.28 20.63 -2.33
N ASP A 519 -16.50 20.02 -1.17
CA ASP A 519 -16.06 18.66 -0.92
C ASP A 519 -16.80 17.65 -1.81
N LEU A 520 -18.11 17.79 -2.02
CA LEU A 520 -18.87 16.97 -2.97
C LEU A 520 -18.25 16.98 -4.38
N LYS A 521 -17.95 18.17 -4.92
CA LYS A 521 -17.31 18.31 -6.24
C LYS A 521 -15.94 17.63 -6.27
N LYS A 522 -15.15 17.77 -5.21
CA LYS A 522 -13.86 17.09 -5.05
C LYS A 522 -14.03 15.57 -5.05
N GLN A 523 -14.93 15.01 -4.23
CA GLN A 523 -15.13 13.56 -4.17
C GLN A 523 -15.65 12.99 -5.50
N LEU A 524 -16.56 13.69 -6.19
CA LEU A 524 -17.01 13.30 -7.54
C LEU A 524 -15.87 13.28 -8.57
N TRP A 525 -14.97 14.27 -8.50
CA TRP A 525 -13.77 14.29 -9.35
C TRP A 525 -12.78 13.16 -9.02
N ILE A 526 -12.65 12.78 -7.74
CA ILE A 526 -11.85 11.60 -7.34
C ILE A 526 -12.47 10.32 -7.91
N ILE A 527 -13.80 10.18 -7.85
CA ILE A 527 -14.53 9.06 -8.48
C ILE A 527 -14.21 9.02 -9.98
N ASP A 528 -14.42 10.12 -10.70
CA ASP A 528 -14.13 10.17 -12.15
C ASP A 528 -12.68 9.81 -12.48
N THR A 529 -11.74 10.32 -11.68
CA THR A 529 -10.30 10.11 -11.89
C THR A 529 -9.90 8.66 -11.61
N SER A 530 -10.43 8.05 -10.54
CA SER A 530 -10.24 6.62 -10.24
C SER A 530 -10.67 5.73 -11.41
N PHE A 531 -11.83 6.02 -12.00
CA PHE A 531 -12.32 5.27 -13.16
C PHE A 531 -11.46 5.54 -14.41
N ALA A 532 -11.16 6.80 -14.72
CA ALA A 532 -10.36 7.14 -15.89
C ALA A 532 -8.98 6.45 -15.91
N ILE A 533 -8.38 6.27 -14.72
CA ILE A 533 -7.09 5.61 -14.57
C ILE A 533 -7.20 4.10 -14.78
N ASN A 534 -8.18 3.43 -14.17
CA ASN A 534 -8.27 1.96 -14.17
C ASN A 534 -8.94 1.39 -15.43
N PHE A 535 -9.77 2.16 -16.14
CA PHE A 535 -10.48 1.70 -17.36
C PHE A 535 -9.79 2.10 -18.66
N SER A 536 -8.62 2.73 -18.62
CA SER A 536 -7.88 3.00 -19.85
C SER A 536 -7.09 1.78 -20.31
N THR A 537 -7.40 1.32 -21.52
CA THR A 537 -6.77 0.19 -22.21
C THR A 537 -5.47 0.56 -22.93
N ASP A 538 -5.10 1.84 -22.95
CA ASP A 538 -3.97 2.34 -23.73
C ASP A 538 -2.65 2.15 -22.98
N LYS A 539 -2.05 0.96 -23.12
CA LYS A 539 -0.64 0.77 -22.78
C LYS A 539 0.20 1.40 -23.90
N LYS A 540 0.77 2.59 -23.64
CA LYS A 540 1.86 3.10 -24.47
C LYS A 540 3.14 2.38 -24.09
N THR A 541 3.68 1.57 -24.99
CA THR A 541 5.02 1.01 -24.84
C THR A 541 6.04 2.15 -24.87
N PRO A 542 6.96 2.28 -23.88
CA PRO A 542 7.99 3.30 -23.89
C PRO A 542 8.88 3.09 -25.12
N LEU A 543 8.84 4.04 -26.04
CA LEU A 543 9.71 4.01 -27.22
C LEU A 543 11.09 4.52 -26.84
N ILE A 544 12.10 3.66 -26.99
CA ILE A 544 13.49 4.08 -26.92
C ILE A 544 13.85 4.73 -28.25
N VAL A 545 14.24 6.00 -28.23
CA VAL A 545 14.65 6.74 -29.42
C VAL A 545 16.14 6.99 -29.37
N LYS A 546 16.88 6.55 -30.39
CA LYS A 546 18.31 6.83 -30.47
C LYS A 546 18.54 8.32 -30.76
N ILE A 547 19.07 9.05 -29.78
CA ILE A 547 19.42 10.47 -29.93
C ILE A 547 20.92 10.58 -30.16
N ASN A 548 21.33 11.27 -31.23
CA ASN A 548 22.73 11.56 -31.53
C ASN A 548 22.99 13.07 -31.26
N PRO A 549 23.73 13.43 -30.20
CA PRO A 549 24.04 14.83 -29.87
C PRO A 549 24.83 15.58 -30.96
N ASN A 550 25.57 14.85 -31.79
CA ASN A 550 26.40 15.42 -32.87
C ASN A 550 25.64 15.58 -34.19
N LYS A 551 24.43 15.00 -34.31
CA LYS A 551 23.61 15.18 -35.52
C LYS A 551 23.04 16.60 -35.51
N GLU A 552 23.48 17.41 -36.46
CA GLU A 552 23.01 18.79 -36.56
C GLU A 552 21.48 18.86 -36.70
N GLN A 553 20.89 19.72 -35.88
CA GLN A 553 19.48 20.05 -35.90
C GLN A 553 19.34 21.57 -35.97
N ILE A 554 18.16 22.03 -36.38
CA ILE A 554 17.77 23.42 -36.23
C ILE A 554 17.66 23.70 -34.73
N LYS A 555 18.35 24.74 -34.26
CA LYS A 555 18.25 25.20 -32.87
C LYS A 555 16.79 25.53 -32.52
N PRO A 556 16.22 24.96 -31.46
CA PRO A 556 14.88 25.33 -31.00
C PRO A 556 14.80 26.82 -30.67
N ARG A 557 13.79 27.50 -31.19
CA ARG A 557 13.50 28.89 -30.81
C ARG A 557 12.92 28.94 -29.40
N ARG A 558 13.17 30.03 -28.68
CA ARG A 558 12.70 30.23 -27.31
C ARG A 558 11.18 30.10 -27.20
N GLU A 559 10.46 30.63 -28.18
CA GLU A 559 9.00 30.61 -28.27
C GLU A 559 8.47 29.18 -28.42
N GLN A 560 9.20 28.30 -29.12
CA GLN A 560 8.80 26.90 -29.29
C GLN A 560 8.95 26.13 -27.97
N LEU A 561 10.04 26.36 -27.23
CA LEU A 561 10.25 25.77 -25.91
C LEU A 561 9.20 26.25 -24.90
N LEU A 562 8.88 27.55 -24.93
CA LEU A 562 7.81 28.10 -24.11
C LEU A 562 6.44 27.48 -24.47
N ALA A 563 6.16 27.29 -25.75
CA ALA A 563 4.93 26.63 -26.19
C ALA A 563 4.83 25.18 -25.68
N GLU A 564 5.92 24.40 -25.69
CA GLU A 564 5.93 23.06 -25.09
C GLU A 564 5.69 23.09 -23.57
N SER A 565 6.24 24.09 -22.88
CA SER A 565 5.96 24.31 -21.46
C SER A 565 4.48 24.64 -21.20
N ILE A 566 3.87 25.48 -22.04
CA ILE A 566 2.44 25.85 -21.94
C ILE A 566 1.54 24.64 -22.18
N LYS A 567 1.86 23.75 -23.14
CA LYS A 567 1.12 22.50 -23.34
C LYS A 567 1.05 21.63 -22.09
N VAL A 568 2.15 21.55 -21.33
CA VAL A 568 2.18 20.84 -20.05
C VAL A 568 1.29 21.56 -19.03
N ALA A 569 1.37 22.90 -18.96
CA ALA A 569 0.53 23.68 -18.05
C ALA A 569 -0.97 23.50 -18.35
N ASP A 570 -1.37 23.49 -19.61
CA ASP A 570 -2.76 23.28 -20.02
C ASP A 570 -3.24 21.86 -19.64
N TYR A 571 -2.42 20.84 -19.86
CA TYR A 571 -2.72 19.48 -19.40
C TYR A 571 -2.89 19.39 -17.87
N ILE A 572 -2.04 20.08 -17.10
CA ILE A 572 -2.18 20.14 -15.63
C ILE A 572 -3.49 20.82 -15.26
N ILE A 573 -3.82 21.95 -15.90
CA ILE A 573 -5.06 22.71 -15.64
C ILE A 573 -6.31 21.87 -15.91
N GLU A 574 -6.31 21.06 -16.97
CA GLU A 574 -7.40 20.12 -17.29
C GLU A 574 -7.47 18.94 -16.32
N SER A 575 -6.39 18.69 -15.57
CA SER A 575 -6.25 17.52 -14.69
C SER A 575 -6.43 17.81 -13.20
N ILE A 576 -6.43 19.08 -12.80
CA ILE A 576 -6.55 19.51 -11.40
C ILE A 576 -8.00 19.83 -11.05
N HIS A 577 -8.33 19.75 -9.76
CA HIS A 577 -9.59 20.26 -9.24
C HIS A 577 -9.35 21.66 -8.66
N CYS A 578 -10.11 22.66 -9.13
CA CYS A 578 -10.08 24.01 -8.58
C CYS A 578 -11.49 24.46 -8.22
N ASN A 579 -11.61 25.10 -7.05
CA ASN A 579 -12.78 25.88 -6.65
C ASN A 579 -12.42 27.37 -6.53
N ASP A 580 -13.29 28.18 -5.96
CA ASP A 580 -13.08 29.63 -5.84
C ASP A 580 -11.84 29.97 -5.00
N ASP A 581 -11.48 29.12 -4.02
CA ASP A 581 -10.40 29.38 -3.07
C ASP A 581 -9.14 28.52 -3.24
N THR A 582 -9.28 27.29 -3.70
CA THR A 582 -8.23 26.27 -3.62
C THR A 582 -8.13 25.46 -4.89
N CYS A 583 -6.93 24.94 -5.16
CA CYS A 583 -6.67 23.97 -6.20
C CYS A 583 -5.92 22.76 -5.62
N ASN A 584 -6.32 21.55 -5.99
CA ASN A 584 -5.68 20.30 -5.57
C ASN A 584 -5.73 19.25 -6.68
N TRP A 585 -4.92 18.20 -6.56
CA TRP A 585 -4.89 17.11 -7.54
C TRP A 585 -4.44 15.78 -6.90
N LEU A 586 -4.62 14.71 -7.67
CA LEU A 586 -4.23 13.36 -7.31
C LEU A 586 -2.89 13.07 -7.97
N VAL A 587 -2.04 12.38 -7.23
CA VAL A 587 -0.72 11.94 -7.68
C VAL A 587 -0.61 10.44 -7.52
N PHE A 588 0.16 9.83 -8.42
CA PHE A 588 0.57 8.45 -8.25
C PHE A 588 1.76 8.43 -7.31
N LYS A 589 1.53 8.00 -6.08
CA LYS A 589 2.58 7.88 -5.09
C LYS A 589 3.09 6.45 -5.07
N ALA A 590 4.41 6.30 -5.10
CA ALA A 590 5.05 5.01 -4.85
C ALA A 590 4.68 4.53 -3.44
N ALA A 591 4.16 3.31 -3.30
CA ALA A 591 3.81 2.72 -2.00
C ALA A 591 5.02 2.10 -1.28
N ASP A 592 6.16 1.99 -1.97
CA ASP A 592 7.44 1.52 -1.46
C ASP A 592 8.61 2.41 -1.94
N LEU A 593 9.81 2.21 -1.38
CA LEU A 593 11.02 2.95 -1.74
C LEU A 593 11.56 2.60 -3.13
N GLU A 594 11.14 1.46 -3.70
CA GLU A 594 11.59 0.95 -4.98
C GLU A 594 10.66 1.38 -6.14
N ALA A 595 9.57 2.06 -5.82
CA ALA A 595 8.50 2.47 -6.72
C ALA A 595 7.90 1.32 -7.55
N LYS A 596 7.78 0.13 -6.94
CA LYS A 596 7.15 -1.06 -7.57
C LYS A 596 5.64 -1.01 -7.48
N GLU A 597 5.11 -0.55 -6.36
CA GLU A 597 3.69 -0.27 -6.16
C GLU A 597 3.37 1.22 -6.29
N TYR A 598 2.23 1.57 -6.92
CA TYR A 598 1.72 2.94 -6.91
C TYR A 598 0.29 2.98 -6.40
N ARG A 599 -0.04 4.00 -5.63
CA ARG A 599 -1.41 4.31 -5.20
C ARG A 599 -1.78 5.71 -5.63
N ILE A 600 -3.05 5.90 -5.95
CA ILE A 600 -3.61 7.23 -6.17
C ILE A 600 -3.82 7.86 -4.79
N SER A 601 -3.27 9.05 -4.58
CA SER A 601 -3.38 9.81 -3.32
C SER A 601 -3.46 11.30 -3.61
N GLU A 602 -3.91 12.11 -2.66
CA GLU A 602 -3.89 13.56 -2.82
C GLU A 602 -2.48 14.14 -2.70
N ALA A 603 -2.10 15.03 -3.63
CA ALA A 603 -0.81 15.72 -3.61
C ALA A 603 -0.64 16.54 -2.31
N PHE A 604 0.54 16.48 -1.69
CA PHE A 604 0.83 17.19 -0.43
C PHE A 604 2.15 17.98 -0.47
N TYR A 605 2.98 17.95 0.58
CA TYR A 605 4.12 18.86 0.76
C TYR A 605 5.42 18.46 0.02
N ASP A 606 5.45 17.33 -0.68
CA ASP A 606 6.67 16.81 -1.29
C ASP A 606 7.01 17.53 -2.60
N LEU A 607 8.16 18.19 -2.73
CA LEU A 607 8.62 18.78 -4.00
C LEU A 607 8.85 17.70 -5.08
N PHE A 608 9.11 16.46 -4.68
CA PHE A 608 9.32 15.35 -5.60
C PHE A 608 8.12 15.07 -6.50
N SER A 609 6.95 14.82 -5.91
CA SER A 609 5.72 14.44 -6.62
C SER A 609 4.45 15.02 -6.02
N GLY A 610 4.57 15.89 -5.01
CA GLY A 610 3.48 16.64 -4.39
C GLY A 610 3.41 18.07 -4.93
N MET A 611 2.66 18.91 -4.22
CA MET A 611 2.23 20.22 -4.68
C MET A 611 3.31 21.27 -4.97
N PRO A 612 4.43 21.35 -4.20
CA PRO A 612 5.43 22.39 -4.41
C PRO A 612 5.97 22.48 -5.85
N GLY A 613 6.09 21.34 -6.54
CA GLY A 613 6.58 21.28 -7.91
C GLY A 613 5.72 22.06 -8.90
N GLU A 614 4.42 21.79 -8.91
CA GLU A 614 3.46 22.50 -9.76
C GLU A 614 3.26 23.95 -9.31
N ILE A 615 3.25 24.23 -8.00
CA ILE A 615 3.13 25.60 -7.48
C ILE A 615 4.27 26.46 -8.04
N LEU A 616 5.51 25.99 -7.96
CA LEU A 616 6.67 26.67 -8.52
C LEU A 616 6.61 26.74 -10.04
N PHE A 617 6.19 25.67 -10.72
CA PHE A 617 6.05 25.68 -12.17
C PHE A 617 5.09 26.78 -12.65
N PHE A 618 3.89 26.87 -12.08
CA PHE A 618 2.94 27.92 -12.43
C PHE A 618 3.43 29.31 -12.04
N ALA A 619 4.14 29.45 -10.91
CA ALA A 619 4.68 30.73 -10.47
C ALA A 619 5.73 31.27 -11.46
N TYR A 620 6.69 30.43 -11.87
CA TYR A 620 7.69 30.81 -12.86
C TYR A 620 7.11 30.98 -14.26
N LEU A 621 6.10 30.18 -14.64
CA LEU A 621 5.41 30.35 -15.92
C LEU A 621 4.68 31.68 -15.97
N HIS A 622 4.02 32.10 -14.89
CA HIS A 622 3.48 33.45 -14.76
C HIS A 622 4.58 34.51 -14.92
N ARG A 623 5.71 34.37 -14.21
CA ARG A 623 6.82 35.34 -14.27
C ARG A 623 7.34 35.56 -15.69
N VAL A 624 7.37 34.50 -16.49
CA VAL A 624 7.85 34.50 -17.87
C VAL A 624 6.80 35.03 -18.85
N THR A 625 5.53 34.67 -18.67
CA THR A 625 4.45 34.95 -19.64
C THR A 625 3.65 36.21 -19.32
N GLY A 626 3.66 36.67 -18.06
CA GLY A 626 2.76 37.72 -17.55
C GLY A 626 1.29 37.27 -17.40
N ASN A 627 0.95 36.00 -17.65
CA ASN A 627 -0.43 35.54 -17.61
C ASN A 627 -0.89 35.33 -16.16
N GLU A 628 -1.87 36.11 -15.71
CA GLU A 628 -2.44 36.08 -14.35
C GLU A 628 -3.14 34.76 -13.99
N LYS A 629 -3.59 33.99 -14.99
CA LYS A 629 -4.19 32.66 -14.78
C LYS A 629 -3.24 31.75 -14.00
N TYR A 630 -1.96 31.71 -14.37
CA TYR A 630 -0.98 30.85 -13.73
C TYR A 630 -0.66 31.29 -12.29
N LYS A 631 -0.59 32.60 -12.05
CA LYS A 631 -0.45 33.15 -10.69
C LYS A 631 -1.63 32.73 -9.81
N THR A 632 -2.85 32.87 -10.34
CA THR A 632 -4.08 32.50 -9.63
C THR A 632 -4.07 31.03 -9.23
N ILE A 633 -3.73 30.12 -10.15
CA ILE A 633 -3.64 28.68 -9.86
C ILE A 633 -2.57 28.39 -8.80
N SER A 634 -1.38 28.98 -8.95
CA SER A 634 -0.28 28.82 -7.99
C SER A 634 -0.69 29.23 -6.57
N HIS A 635 -1.35 30.39 -6.41
CA HIS A 635 -1.81 30.87 -5.11
C HIS A 635 -2.95 30.03 -4.53
N LYS A 636 -3.91 29.58 -5.36
CA LYS A 636 -4.98 28.67 -4.91
C LYS A 636 -4.42 27.32 -4.45
N ALA A 637 -3.43 26.78 -5.16
CA ALA A 637 -2.75 25.56 -4.76
C ALA A 637 -1.94 25.74 -3.47
N LEU A 638 -1.27 26.88 -3.31
CA LEU A 638 -0.55 27.21 -2.07
C LEU A 638 -1.49 27.33 -0.87
N ARG A 639 -2.64 28.00 -1.01
CA ARG A 639 -3.65 28.09 0.07
C ARG A 639 -4.14 26.72 0.53
N TYR A 640 -4.35 25.79 -0.42
CA TYR A 640 -4.72 24.42 -0.09
C TYR A 640 -3.61 23.69 0.67
N LEU A 641 -2.36 23.82 0.20
CA LEU A 641 -1.19 23.23 0.85
C LEU A 641 -0.99 23.78 2.27
N GLU A 642 -1.12 25.10 2.45
CA GLU A 642 -1.02 25.77 3.76
C GLU A 642 -2.03 25.22 4.76
N LYS A 643 -3.31 25.13 4.37
CA LYS A 643 -4.35 24.56 5.22
C LYS A 643 -4.00 23.14 5.68
N ARG A 644 -3.53 22.30 4.74
CA ARG A 644 -3.12 20.92 5.07
C ARG A 644 -1.87 20.86 5.94
N ILE A 645 -0.91 21.76 5.75
CA ILE A 645 0.27 21.85 6.60
C ILE A 645 -0.17 22.26 8.01
N ASP A 646 -1.04 23.24 8.17
CA ASP A 646 -1.50 23.68 9.49
C ASP A 646 -2.20 22.55 10.26
N GLU A 647 -3.02 21.75 9.58
CA GLU A 647 -3.69 20.58 10.14
C GLU A 647 -2.73 19.43 10.50
N ALA A 648 -1.61 19.30 9.76
CA ALA A 648 -0.73 18.13 9.82
C ALA A 648 0.71 18.43 10.23
N LYS A 649 1.07 19.66 10.61
CA LYS A 649 2.47 20.08 10.85
C LYS A 649 3.17 19.20 11.88
N ASN A 650 2.45 18.79 12.92
CA ASN A 650 2.97 17.91 13.96
C ASN A 650 3.24 16.49 13.45
N SER A 651 2.61 16.09 12.36
CA SER A 651 2.76 14.81 11.67
C SER A 651 3.89 14.81 10.64
N ILE A 652 4.36 15.97 10.18
CA ILE A 652 5.47 16.08 9.24
C ILE A 652 6.79 15.90 10.00
N LYS A 653 7.40 14.72 9.87
CA LYS A 653 8.67 14.37 10.52
C LYS A 653 9.87 14.29 9.56
N VAL A 654 9.61 14.29 8.26
CA VAL A 654 10.63 14.19 7.21
C VAL A 654 11.29 15.55 6.98
N LEU A 655 12.58 15.57 6.67
CA LEU A 655 13.39 16.80 6.63
C LEU A 655 13.87 17.20 5.22
N GLY A 656 13.97 16.25 4.29
CA GLY A 656 14.67 16.41 3.02
C GLY A 656 14.17 17.51 2.07
N LEU A 657 15.00 17.79 1.05
CA LEU A 657 14.77 18.85 0.07
C LEU A 657 13.60 18.52 -0.85
N TYR A 658 13.45 17.23 -1.19
CA TYR A 658 12.41 16.78 -2.12
C TYR A 658 11.18 16.19 -1.40
N ALA A 659 11.28 15.98 -0.10
CA ALA A 659 10.21 15.48 0.75
C ALA A 659 10.43 15.96 2.20
N GLY A 660 9.42 16.60 2.79
CA GLY A 660 9.46 17.06 4.18
C GLY A 660 9.62 18.57 4.34
N TRP A 661 10.14 18.98 5.49
CA TRP A 661 10.29 20.39 5.84
C TRP A 661 11.26 21.16 4.92
N GLY A 662 12.31 20.51 4.42
CA GLY A 662 13.21 21.14 3.44
C GLY A 662 12.49 21.54 2.16
N SER A 663 11.60 20.68 1.66
CA SER A 663 10.72 20.98 0.53
C SER A 663 9.82 22.20 0.78
N ILE A 664 9.23 22.29 1.98
CA ILE A 664 8.37 23.43 2.37
C ILE A 664 9.18 24.73 2.46
N ILE A 665 10.34 24.70 3.11
CA ILE A 665 11.23 25.86 3.24
C ILE A 665 11.71 26.33 1.86
N ASP A 666 12.11 25.41 0.99
CA ASP A 666 12.61 25.74 -0.35
C ASP A 666 11.50 26.31 -1.25
N LEU A 667 10.27 25.80 -1.14
CA LEU A 667 9.08 26.36 -1.79
C LEU A 667 8.88 27.84 -1.42
N TYR A 668 8.78 28.14 -0.11
CA TYR A 668 8.58 29.51 0.36
C TYR A 668 9.77 30.41 0.04
N THR A 669 10.99 29.88 0.06
CA THR A 669 12.19 30.65 -0.31
C THR A 669 12.11 31.11 -1.77
N LYS A 670 11.74 30.20 -2.67
CA LYS A 670 11.60 30.49 -4.11
C LYS A 670 10.43 31.42 -4.40
N LEU A 671 9.28 31.25 -3.75
CA LEU A 671 8.14 32.17 -3.87
C LEU A 671 8.46 33.57 -3.30
N GLY A 672 9.19 33.65 -2.18
CA GLY A 672 9.68 34.89 -1.60
C GLY A 672 10.55 35.69 -2.56
N ASN A 673 11.48 35.01 -3.23
CA ASN A 673 12.32 35.65 -4.25
C ASN A 673 11.58 36.05 -5.53
N LEU A 674 10.46 35.39 -5.82
CA LEU A 674 9.69 35.64 -7.04
C LEU A 674 8.64 36.74 -6.89
N TYR A 675 8.01 36.82 -5.72
CA TYR A 675 6.87 37.70 -5.45
C TYR A 675 7.15 38.63 -4.26
N ASP A 676 6.88 38.18 -3.03
CA ASP A 676 6.96 38.99 -1.82
C ASP A 676 7.85 38.30 -0.78
N LYS A 677 9.03 38.85 -0.56
CA LYS A 677 10.00 38.30 0.41
C LYS A 677 9.45 38.31 1.83
N VAL A 678 8.77 39.38 2.25
CA VAL A 678 8.32 39.55 3.64
C VAL A 678 7.26 38.50 3.97
N LEU A 679 6.25 38.37 3.11
CA LEU A 679 5.14 37.44 3.34
C LEU A 679 5.63 35.99 3.51
N TYR A 680 6.44 35.51 2.56
CA TYR A 680 6.87 34.11 2.55
C TYR A 680 8.02 33.82 3.50
N PHE A 681 8.92 34.76 3.76
CA PHE A 681 10.00 34.55 4.74
C PHE A 681 9.45 34.53 6.17
N ASN A 682 8.43 35.35 6.48
CA ASN A 682 7.74 35.27 7.77
C ASN A 682 7.10 33.91 8.02
N LYS A 683 6.57 33.24 6.97
CA LYS A 683 6.08 31.86 7.08
C LYS A 683 7.20 30.89 7.42
N ILE A 684 8.37 31.02 6.79
CA ILE A 684 9.54 30.18 7.11
C ILE A 684 9.95 30.40 8.57
N GLU A 685 10.13 31.65 9.01
CA GLU A 685 10.50 31.97 10.39
C GLU A 685 9.50 31.43 11.40
N PHE A 686 8.19 31.54 11.12
CA PHE A 686 7.15 30.93 11.96
C PHE A 686 7.34 29.41 12.12
N TYR A 687 7.68 28.69 11.05
CA TYR A 687 7.95 27.25 11.17
C TYR A 687 9.25 26.98 11.92
N LEU A 688 10.32 27.75 11.67
CA LEU A 688 11.58 27.64 12.42
C LEU A 688 11.38 27.85 13.92
N ASP A 689 10.40 28.66 14.33
CA ASP A 689 10.08 28.93 15.74
C ASP A 689 9.12 27.91 16.36
N THR A 690 8.18 27.37 15.59
CA THR A 690 7.11 26.52 16.12
C THR A 690 7.38 25.03 16.02
N ILE A 691 8.28 24.61 15.12
CA ILE A 691 8.64 23.20 14.92
C ILE A 691 9.94 22.90 15.65
N ASN A 692 9.94 21.84 16.46
CA ASN A 692 11.16 21.37 17.11
C ASN A 692 12.06 20.61 16.12
N PHE A 693 12.76 21.37 15.27
CA PHE A 693 13.67 20.84 14.26
C PHE A 693 14.85 20.07 14.84
N GLU A 694 15.32 20.42 16.04
CA GLU A 694 16.42 19.71 16.70
C GLU A 694 16.04 18.26 16.99
N ALA A 695 14.85 18.06 17.57
CA ALA A 695 14.33 16.71 17.80
C ALA A 695 14.06 15.94 16.49
N LEU A 696 13.72 16.63 15.39
CA LEU A 696 13.58 15.99 14.08
C LEU A 696 14.94 15.56 13.51
N ILE A 697 15.95 16.43 13.61
CA ILE A 697 17.32 16.17 13.16
C ILE A 697 17.86 14.94 13.89
N GLU A 698 17.80 14.91 15.23
CA GLU A 698 18.30 13.79 16.05
C GLU A 698 17.63 12.45 15.73
N ARG A 699 16.36 12.49 15.27
CA ARG A 699 15.60 11.29 14.91
C ARG A 699 15.83 10.81 13.48
N ASP A 700 16.40 11.65 12.62
CA ASP A 700 16.61 11.30 11.22
C ASP A 700 17.61 10.15 11.08
N LYS A 701 17.23 9.16 10.30
CA LYS A 701 18.05 8.00 9.91
C LYS A 701 18.16 7.83 8.39
N ASP A 702 17.47 8.69 7.62
CA ASP A 702 17.54 8.67 6.16
C ASP A 702 18.74 9.47 5.68
N TYR A 703 19.06 10.60 6.30
CA TYR A 703 20.23 11.44 6.00
C TYR A 703 20.30 12.03 4.58
N SER A 704 19.58 11.47 3.60
CA SER A 704 19.76 11.73 2.17
C SER A 704 19.30 13.11 1.73
N LEU A 705 19.64 13.48 0.49
CA LEU A 705 19.16 14.72 -0.12
C LEU A 705 17.63 14.70 -0.31
N LEU A 706 17.05 13.52 -0.59
CA LEU A 706 15.63 13.37 -0.89
C LEU A 706 14.75 13.61 0.35
N LYS A 707 15.02 12.88 1.43
CA LYS A 707 14.15 12.79 2.62
C LYS A 707 14.84 13.15 3.94
N GLY A 708 16.17 13.21 3.98
CA GLY A 708 16.93 13.36 5.20
C GLY A 708 17.59 14.71 5.41
N THR A 709 18.48 14.76 6.39
CA THR A 709 19.16 15.98 6.84
C THR A 709 20.05 16.64 5.78
N ALA A 710 20.66 15.91 4.84
CA ALA A 710 21.43 16.55 3.76
C ALA A 710 20.55 17.48 2.92
N GLY A 711 19.31 17.06 2.62
CA GLY A 711 18.34 17.91 1.92
C GLY A 711 17.90 19.12 2.74
N PHE A 712 17.71 18.93 4.05
CA PHE A 712 17.35 20.01 4.97
C PHE A 712 18.44 21.08 5.08
N ILE A 713 19.70 20.68 5.12
CA ILE A 713 20.86 21.59 5.08
C ILE A 713 20.79 22.46 3.83
N VAL A 714 20.56 21.85 2.65
CA VAL A 714 20.46 22.58 1.39
C VAL A 714 19.32 23.60 1.44
N ALA A 715 18.13 23.21 1.90
CA ALA A 715 16.98 24.12 2.00
C ALA A 715 17.23 25.29 2.97
N CYS A 716 17.80 25.02 4.15
CA CYS A 716 18.14 26.05 5.13
C CYS A 716 19.16 27.04 4.57
N LEU A 717 20.16 26.55 3.83
CA LEU A 717 21.21 27.40 3.25
C LEU A 717 20.73 28.18 2.03
N ASN A 718 19.82 27.61 1.24
CA ASN A 718 19.14 28.36 0.18
C ASN A 718 18.39 29.54 0.80
N TYR A 719 17.60 29.31 1.87
CA TYR A 719 16.92 30.38 2.58
C TYR A 719 17.92 31.41 3.17
N TYR A 720 18.93 30.95 3.91
CA TYR A 720 19.97 31.79 4.50
C TYR A 720 20.65 32.71 3.47
N SER A 721 20.90 32.21 2.26
CA SER A 721 21.55 33.00 1.21
C SER A 721 20.78 34.27 0.82
N TYR A 722 19.46 34.28 1.00
CA TYR A 722 18.60 35.43 0.71
C TYR A 722 18.16 36.22 1.95
N SER A 723 18.00 35.55 3.09
CA SER A 723 17.46 36.15 4.32
C SER A 723 18.52 36.55 5.35
N GLN A 724 19.70 35.96 5.28
CA GLN A 724 20.71 36.00 6.34
C GLN A 724 20.17 35.52 7.71
N SER A 725 19.17 34.62 7.71
CA SER A 725 18.58 34.09 8.94
C SER A 725 19.55 33.21 9.74
N ASN A 726 20.01 33.73 10.89
CA ASN A 726 20.92 32.99 11.78
C ASN A 726 20.32 31.67 12.27
N LYS A 727 19.00 31.60 12.49
CA LYS A 727 18.32 30.35 12.91
C LYS A 727 18.50 29.25 11.87
N ALA A 728 18.28 29.58 10.59
CA ALA A 728 18.45 28.64 9.49
C ALA A 728 19.90 28.15 9.38
N LEU A 729 20.88 29.04 9.55
CA LEU A 729 22.30 28.66 9.57
C LEU A 729 22.63 27.72 10.74
N ILE A 730 22.18 28.05 11.96
CA ILE A 730 22.41 27.22 13.15
C ILE A 730 21.81 25.81 12.97
N LEU A 731 20.60 25.72 12.45
CA LEU A 731 19.96 24.43 12.18
C LEU A 731 20.71 23.63 11.10
N ALA A 732 21.21 24.30 10.05
CA ALA A 732 22.03 23.66 9.04
C ALA A 732 23.34 23.11 9.64
N GLU A 733 24.00 23.85 10.55
CA GLU A 733 25.21 23.38 11.25
C GLU A 733 24.90 22.21 12.20
N LYS A 734 23.79 22.26 12.93
CA LYS A 734 23.33 21.14 13.78
C LYS A 734 23.07 19.88 12.96
N ALA A 735 22.37 20.01 11.83
CA ALA A 735 22.14 18.91 10.90
C ALA A 735 23.45 18.37 10.31
N ALA A 736 24.44 19.23 10.04
CA ALA A 736 25.77 18.82 9.58
C ALA A 736 26.51 17.97 10.63
N ASN A 737 26.46 18.39 11.89
CA ASN A 737 27.05 17.65 13.00
C ASN A 737 26.38 16.28 13.17
N HIS A 738 25.05 16.22 13.06
CA HIS A 738 24.31 14.94 13.06
C HIS A 738 24.77 14.01 11.94
N LEU A 739 24.96 14.53 10.72
CA LEU A 739 25.49 13.75 9.61
C LEU A 739 26.90 13.21 9.89
N LEU A 740 27.82 14.04 10.36
CA LEU A 740 29.20 13.63 10.64
C LEU A 740 29.28 12.58 11.75
N ASN A 741 28.48 12.74 12.81
CA ASN A 741 28.43 11.80 13.93
C ASN A 741 27.88 10.43 13.54
N ASN A 742 26.99 10.37 12.55
CA ASN A 742 26.37 9.13 12.08
C ASN A 742 26.99 8.58 10.78
N ALA A 743 28.12 9.15 10.34
CA ALA A 743 28.85 8.62 9.19
C ALA A 743 29.59 7.31 9.55
N ILE A 744 29.74 6.43 8.56
CA ILE A 744 30.71 5.35 8.63
C ILE A 744 32.09 5.96 8.43
N HIS A 745 32.95 5.84 9.43
CA HIS A 745 34.32 6.34 9.40
C HIS A 745 35.28 5.21 9.02
N ASN A 746 36.10 5.46 8.00
CA ASN A 746 37.27 4.65 7.66
C ASN A 746 38.49 5.58 7.63
N SER A 747 39.71 5.05 7.73
CA SER A 747 40.96 5.83 7.66
C SER A 747 41.05 6.72 6.42
N ASN A 748 40.34 6.35 5.34
CA ASN A 748 40.42 7.03 4.05
C ASN A 748 39.14 7.76 3.60
N PHE A 749 37.97 7.54 4.21
CA PHE A 749 36.71 8.13 3.73
C PHE A 749 35.62 8.20 4.80
N ILE A 750 34.58 8.99 4.52
CA ILE A 750 33.28 8.93 5.22
C ILE A 750 32.15 8.61 4.24
N ALA A 751 31.16 7.84 4.68
CA ALA A 751 30.00 7.47 3.88
C ALA A 751 28.78 7.15 4.75
N TRP A 752 27.58 7.12 4.17
CA TRP A 752 26.34 6.80 4.88
C TRP A 752 25.65 5.60 4.27
N LYS A 753 25.30 4.63 5.11
CA LYS A 753 24.48 3.48 4.73
C LYS A 753 23.01 3.80 5.01
N ILE A 754 22.24 4.02 3.94
CA ILE A 754 20.85 4.49 4.02
C ILE A 754 19.87 3.43 3.48
N ALA A 755 19.75 3.37 2.15
CA ALA A 755 18.70 2.65 1.43
C ALA A 755 19.17 1.31 0.85
N SER A 756 20.43 0.95 1.08
CA SER A 756 21.06 -0.25 0.53
C SER A 756 21.97 -0.89 1.57
N LYS A 757 22.34 -2.15 1.34
CA LYS A 757 23.32 -2.88 2.15
C LYS A 757 24.69 -2.19 2.21
N VAL A 758 25.01 -1.34 1.22
CA VAL A 758 26.24 -0.55 1.14
C VAL A 758 25.91 0.94 0.91
N PRO A 759 26.83 1.87 1.24
CA PRO A 759 26.65 3.26 0.84
C PRO A 759 26.55 3.40 -0.69
N LEU A 760 25.88 4.45 -1.16
CA LEU A 760 25.58 4.64 -2.59
C LEU A 760 26.35 5.81 -3.20
N SER A 761 26.54 5.77 -4.52
CA SER A 761 26.94 6.93 -5.34
C SER A 761 25.71 7.74 -5.79
N GLY A 762 25.94 8.94 -6.33
CA GLY A 762 24.88 9.75 -6.94
C GLY A 762 24.18 10.71 -5.98
N LEU A 763 23.24 11.49 -6.52
CA LEU A 763 22.75 12.70 -5.87
C LEU A 763 21.59 12.47 -4.90
N ALA A 764 20.68 11.54 -5.21
CA ALA A 764 19.45 11.38 -4.43
C ALA A 764 19.71 10.77 -3.05
N HIS A 765 20.40 9.63 -3.01
CA HIS A 765 20.67 8.85 -1.79
C HIS A 765 22.16 8.56 -1.55
N GLY A 766 23.05 9.16 -2.35
CA GLY A 766 24.46 8.80 -2.39
C GLY A 766 25.42 9.92 -2.03
N ALA A 767 26.70 9.60 -2.13
CA ALA A 767 27.84 10.45 -1.78
C ALA A 767 27.76 11.87 -2.38
N SER A 768 27.38 11.99 -3.66
CA SER A 768 27.23 13.30 -4.31
C SER A 768 26.21 14.21 -3.61
N GLY A 769 25.08 13.67 -3.12
CA GLY A 769 24.09 14.44 -2.38
C GLY A 769 24.62 15.00 -1.05
N PHE A 770 25.41 14.20 -0.32
CA PHE A 770 26.08 14.66 0.90
C PHE A 770 27.16 15.70 0.60
N SER A 771 27.96 15.48 -0.44
CA SER A 771 29.00 16.42 -0.86
C SER A 771 28.42 17.78 -1.23
N LEU A 772 27.24 17.80 -1.88
CA LEU A 772 26.50 19.01 -2.21
C LEU A 772 26.13 19.80 -0.94
N ALA A 773 25.54 19.14 0.06
CA ALA A 773 25.15 19.77 1.32
C ALA A 773 26.36 20.40 2.06
N PHE A 774 27.45 19.64 2.24
CA PHE A 774 28.67 20.14 2.89
C PHE A 774 29.36 21.26 2.08
N SER A 775 29.30 21.22 0.75
CA SER A 775 29.85 22.30 -0.09
C SER A 775 29.12 23.62 0.11
N LYS A 776 27.79 23.58 0.25
CA LYS A 776 26.98 24.78 0.54
C LYS A 776 27.28 25.31 1.94
N LEU A 777 27.45 24.43 2.94
CA LEU A 777 27.89 24.83 4.29
C LEU A 777 29.26 25.51 4.25
N TYR A 778 30.22 24.95 3.52
CA TYR A 778 31.53 25.56 3.34
C TYR A 778 31.42 26.93 2.65
N LYS A 779 30.57 27.06 1.62
CA LYS A 779 30.34 28.35 0.95
C LYS A 779 29.82 29.40 1.92
N ALA A 780 28.88 29.04 2.80
CA ALA A 780 28.24 29.93 3.76
C ALA A 780 29.15 30.29 4.96
N THR A 781 29.95 29.35 5.46
CA THR A 781 30.66 29.50 6.75
C THR A 781 32.18 29.59 6.63
N LYS A 782 32.75 29.12 5.52
CA LYS A 782 34.19 28.95 5.28
C LYS A 782 34.92 28.06 6.30
N LYS A 783 34.20 27.28 7.12
CA LYS A 783 34.79 26.33 8.08
C LYS A 783 35.45 25.15 7.36
N ALA A 784 36.74 24.91 7.62
CA ALA A 784 37.54 23.89 6.95
C ALA A 784 36.95 22.47 7.08
N ILE A 785 36.35 22.14 8.23
CA ILE A 785 35.73 20.84 8.49
C ILE A 785 34.74 20.41 7.40
N TYR A 786 33.99 21.34 6.81
CA TYR A 786 33.02 21.02 5.76
C TYR A 786 33.69 20.76 4.41
N ARG A 787 34.75 21.49 4.09
CA ARG A 787 35.58 21.20 2.90
C ARG A 787 36.25 19.84 3.03
N ASP A 788 36.77 19.53 4.21
CA ASP A 788 37.50 18.28 4.48
C ASP A 788 36.53 17.09 4.44
N ALA A 789 35.31 17.25 4.97
CA ALA A 789 34.21 16.29 4.80
C ALA A 789 33.92 16.01 3.33
N VAL A 790 33.79 17.05 2.47
CA VAL A 790 33.62 16.86 1.02
C VAL A 790 34.74 15.99 0.44
N GLN A 791 36.00 16.26 0.78
CA GLN A 791 37.13 15.47 0.28
C GLN A 791 37.03 13.99 0.69
N MET A 792 36.66 13.72 1.94
CA MET A 792 36.49 12.34 2.44
C MET A 792 35.32 11.61 1.76
N ILE A 793 34.23 12.32 1.45
CA ILE A 793 33.08 11.77 0.73
C ILE A 793 33.45 11.40 -0.71
N LEU A 794 34.20 12.28 -1.40
CA LEU A 794 34.66 12.03 -2.76
C LEU A 794 35.59 10.82 -2.85
N LYS A 795 36.45 10.61 -1.84
CA LYS A 795 37.31 9.41 -1.77
C LYS A 795 36.48 8.13 -1.76
N TYR A 796 35.34 8.10 -1.06
CA TYR A 796 34.42 6.97 -1.12
C TYR A 796 33.79 6.80 -2.51
N GLU A 797 33.22 7.87 -3.09
CA GLU A 797 32.55 7.78 -4.39
C GLU A 797 33.51 7.33 -5.50
N ASN A 798 34.79 7.71 -5.42
CA ASN A 798 35.83 7.27 -6.34
C ASN A 798 36.10 5.76 -6.29
N THR A 799 35.84 5.09 -5.17
CA THR A 799 35.93 3.62 -5.08
C THR A 799 34.88 2.91 -5.93
N LEU A 800 33.82 3.62 -6.30
CA LEU A 800 32.71 3.11 -7.11
C LEU A 800 32.91 3.41 -8.61
N PHE A 801 33.95 4.15 -9.00
CA PHE A 801 34.22 4.46 -10.39
C PHE A 801 34.70 3.22 -11.16
N ILE A 802 34.17 3.02 -12.37
CA ILE A 802 34.51 1.92 -13.26
C ILE A 802 35.10 2.50 -14.54
N GLU A 803 36.43 2.39 -14.66
CA GLU A 803 37.21 2.97 -15.75
C GLU A 803 36.76 2.46 -17.13
N SER A 804 36.49 1.15 -17.27
CA SER A 804 36.04 0.58 -18.54
C SER A 804 34.66 1.06 -19.01
N GLN A 805 33.86 1.67 -18.13
CA GLN A 805 32.53 2.19 -18.46
C GLN A 805 32.44 3.71 -18.41
N ASN A 806 33.50 4.39 -17.94
CA ASN A 806 33.53 5.83 -17.65
C ASN A 806 32.35 6.29 -16.78
N ASN A 807 31.96 5.48 -15.78
CA ASN A 807 30.80 5.78 -14.94
C ASN A 807 30.95 5.13 -13.56
N TRP A 808 30.05 5.50 -12.64
CA TRP A 808 30.02 4.99 -11.27
C TRP A 808 29.05 3.83 -11.14
N ARG A 809 29.47 2.80 -10.41
CA ARG A 809 28.69 1.61 -10.11
C ARG A 809 27.40 1.99 -9.40
N ASP A 810 26.29 1.43 -9.87
CA ASP A 810 25.01 1.46 -9.17
C ASP A 810 24.96 0.30 -8.16
N CYS A 811 25.05 0.65 -6.88
CA CYS A 811 25.09 -0.31 -5.78
C CYS A 811 23.73 -0.55 -5.12
N ARG A 812 22.62 -0.08 -5.72
CA ARG A 812 21.29 -0.32 -5.16
C ARG A 812 21.00 -1.81 -5.10
N ASP A 813 20.37 -2.24 -4.01
CA ASP A 813 20.09 -3.67 -3.74
C ASP A 813 19.33 -4.32 -4.90
N VAL A 814 18.32 -3.64 -5.45
CA VAL A 814 17.57 -4.11 -6.63
C VAL A 814 18.46 -4.36 -7.84
N VAL A 815 19.39 -3.45 -8.15
CA VAL A 815 20.29 -3.58 -9.31
C VAL A 815 21.26 -4.72 -9.10
N THR A 816 21.88 -4.78 -7.93
CA THR A 816 22.84 -5.85 -7.58
C THR A 816 22.18 -7.22 -7.48
N SER A 817 20.89 -7.28 -7.16
CA SER A 817 20.12 -8.52 -7.10
C SER A 817 19.64 -8.97 -8.49
N THR A 818 19.28 -8.02 -9.37
CA THR A 818 18.93 -8.32 -10.77
C THR A 818 20.15 -8.72 -11.59
N TYR A 819 21.31 -8.12 -11.34
CA TYR A 819 22.55 -8.34 -12.08
C TYR A 819 23.72 -8.67 -11.13
N PRO A 820 23.72 -9.85 -10.48
CA PRO A 820 24.67 -10.18 -9.41
C PRO A 820 26.12 -10.25 -9.88
N ASN A 821 26.34 -10.63 -11.14
CA ASN A 821 27.67 -10.83 -11.71
C ASN A 821 28.13 -9.63 -12.58
N GLU A 822 27.34 -8.56 -12.66
CA GLU A 822 27.65 -7.41 -13.50
C GLU A 822 27.87 -6.15 -12.68
N LYS A 823 28.76 -5.30 -13.18
CA LYS A 823 28.97 -3.96 -12.65
C LYS A 823 28.13 -2.98 -13.46
N VAL A 824 26.85 -2.86 -13.12
CA VAL A 824 25.92 -1.96 -13.81
C VAL A 824 26.16 -0.51 -13.38
N CYS A 825 26.11 0.43 -14.34
CA CYS A 825 26.13 1.86 -14.09
C CYS A 825 24.85 2.52 -14.62
N SER A 826 24.30 3.46 -13.85
CA SER A 826 23.13 4.24 -14.27
C SER A 826 23.54 5.58 -14.88
N THR A 827 22.67 6.19 -15.70
CA THR A 827 22.87 7.51 -16.31
C THR A 827 21.66 8.39 -16.04
N ALA A 828 21.42 8.67 -14.77
CA ALA A 828 20.29 9.47 -14.30
C ALA A 828 20.72 10.54 -13.30
N TRP A 829 19.87 11.56 -13.10
CA TRP A 829 20.05 12.55 -12.04
C TRP A 829 20.14 11.92 -10.64
N ALA A 830 19.26 10.96 -10.33
CA ALA A 830 19.24 10.35 -9.00
C ALA A 830 20.48 9.49 -8.71
N HIS A 831 20.87 8.67 -9.70
CA HIS A 831 21.99 7.73 -9.63
C HIS A 831 22.77 7.75 -10.94
N GLY A 832 24.06 8.10 -10.88
CA GLY A 832 24.95 8.08 -12.03
C GLY A 832 25.47 9.44 -12.49
N ALA A 833 26.12 9.42 -13.66
CA ALA A 833 26.89 10.53 -14.21
C ALA A 833 26.19 11.91 -14.16
N PRO A 834 24.93 12.09 -14.62
CA PRO A 834 24.28 13.40 -14.63
C PRO A 834 24.21 14.07 -13.25
N GLY A 835 23.77 13.33 -12.23
CA GLY A 835 23.68 13.83 -10.86
C GLY A 835 25.05 14.09 -10.22
N ILE A 836 26.01 13.19 -10.47
CA ILE A 836 27.39 13.32 -9.98
C ILE A 836 28.03 14.58 -10.58
N GLY A 837 27.88 14.80 -11.89
CA GLY A 837 28.38 16.00 -12.58
C GLY A 837 27.78 17.29 -12.00
N LEU A 838 26.47 17.32 -11.72
CA LEU A 838 25.83 18.48 -11.09
C LEU A 838 26.42 18.77 -9.70
N ALA A 839 26.66 17.74 -8.88
CA ALA A 839 27.33 17.91 -7.60
C ALA A 839 28.73 18.49 -7.78
N ARG A 840 29.56 17.93 -8.67
CA ARG A 840 30.92 18.43 -8.94
C ARG A 840 30.92 19.89 -9.35
N LEU A 841 29.99 20.30 -10.22
CA LEU A 841 29.87 21.68 -10.63
C LEU A 841 29.49 22.61 -9.44
N SER A 842 28.62 22.15 -8.54
CA SER A 842 28.31 22.88 -7.30
C SER A 842 29.52 23.01 -6.36
N LEU A 843 30.37 21.97 -6.28
CA LEU A 843 31.62 22.04 -5.51
C LEU A 843 32.54 23.15 -6.04
N LEU A 844 32.71 23.22 -7.37
CA LEU A 844 33.51 24.26 -8.03
C LEU A 844 32.94 25.67 -7.76
N LYS A 845 31.61 25.84 -7.91
CA LYS A 845 30.90 27.10 -7.59
C LYS A 845 31.01 27.50 -6.11
N SER A 846 31.28 26.56 -5.22
CA SER A 846 31.49 26.78 -3.79
C SER A 846 32.94 27.12 -3.44
N GLY A 847 33.84 27.13 -4.44
CA GLY A 847 35.27 27.41 -4.27
C GLY A 847 36.09 26.20 -3.81
N ILE A 848 35.54 24.99 -3.90
CA ILE A 848 36.27 23.75 -3.59
C ILE A 848 36.94 23.28 -4.88
N GLN A 849 38.25 23.56 -5.00
CA GLN A 849 39.04 23.14 -6.15
C GLN A 849 39.88 21.90 -5.80
N HIS A 850 39.75 20.87 -6.61
CA HIS A 850 40.56 19.65 -6.55
C HIS A 850 40.63 19.05 -7.96
N PHE A 851 41.79 18.54 -8.39
CA PHE A 851 41.97 18.08 -9.77
C PHE A 851 40.97 16.98 -10.17
N ASN A 852 40.69 16.04 -9.26
CA ASN A 852 39.67 15.00 -9.46
C ASN A 852 38.26 15.56 -9.72
N ILE A 853 37.88 16.72 -9.16
CA ILE A 853 36.51 17.26 -9.34
C ILE A 853 36.26 17.65 -10.80
N LYS A 854 37.24 18.31 -11.43
CA LYS A 854 37.13 18.72 -12.85
C LYS A 854 37.13 17.49 -13.76
N LYS A 855 38.02 16.52 -13.50
CA LYS A 855 38.07 15.26 -14.24
C LYS A 855 36.74 14.49 -14.15
N ASP A 856 36.20 14.33 -12.94
CA ASP A 856 34.91 13.67 -12.71
C ASP A 856 33.77 14.38 -13.47
N LEU A 857 33.78 15.73 -13.48
CA LEU A 857 32.78 16.53 -14.19
C LEU A 857 32.85 16.29 -15.72
N GLU A 858 34.06 16.27 -16.29
CA GLU A 858 34.26 16.01 -17.72
C GLU A 858 33.81 14.59 -18.10
N ILE A 859 34.15 13.59 -17.28
CA ILE A 859 33.69 12.20 -17.45
C ILE A 859 32.16 12.13 -17.37
N ALA A 860 31.57 12.74 -16.35
CA ALA A 860 30.12 12.77 -16.17
C ALA A 860 29.39 13.41 -17.36
N LEU A 861 29.92 14.51 -17.88
CA LEU A 861 29.37 15.19 -19.06
C LEU A 861 29.42 14.29 -20.29
N GLN A 862 30.57 13.68 -20.57
CA GLN A 862 30.74 12.82 -21.74
C GLN A 862 29.87 11.57 -21.67
N THR A 863 29.81 10.91 -20.51
CA THR A 863 28.94 9.74 -20.29
C THR A 863 27.46 10.11 -20.44
N THR A 864 27.06 11.30 -19.99
CA THR A 864 25.69 11.81 -20.18
C THR A 864 25.36 12.04 -21.65
N LEU A 865 26.29 12.62 -22.43
CA LEU A 865 26.12 12.81 -23.87
C LEU A 865 25.96 11.47 -24.61
N GLU A 866 26.70 10.44 -24.23
CA GLU A 866 26.71 9.14 -24.91
C GLU A 866 25.52 8.25 -24.55
N LYS A 867 25.12 8.23 -23.27
CA LYS A 867 24.20 7.22 -22.72
C LYS A 867 22.99 7.81 -22.00
N GLY A 868 22.88 9.13 -21.89
CA GLY A 868 21.88 9.81 -21.05
C GLY A 868 20.56 10.15 -21.74
N PHE A 869 20.39 9.85 -23.03
CA PHE A 869 19.24 10.31 -23.80
C PHE A 869 18.57 9.21 -24.63
N GLY A 870 17.26 9.34 -24.79
CA GLY A 870 16.45 8.45 -25.63
C GLY A 870 15.50 7.54 -24.86
N GLY A 871 15.35 7.74 -23.55
CA GLY A 871 14.56 6.89 -22.67
C GLY A 871 13.29 7.57 -22.16
N LYS A 872 13.07 7.44 -20.85
CA LYS A 872 12.00 8.16 -20.14
C LYS A 872 12.34 9.66 -20.10
N GLN A 873 11.32 10.50 -19.96
CA GLN A 873 11.44 11.96 -19.99
C GLN A 873 11.31 12.63 -18.62
N SER A 874 11.15 11.87 -17.53
CA SER A 874 11.09 12.39 -16.16
C SER A 874 12.39 13.11 -15.74
N LEU A 875 12.36 13.96 -14.71
CA LEU A 875 13.59 14.57 -14.18
C LEU A 875 14.45 13.60 -13.36
N THR A 876 13.86 12.67 -12.60
CA THR A 876 14.65 11.79 -11.71
C THR A 876 15.54 10.81 -12.48
N PHE A 877 14.99 10.20 -13.53
CA PHE A 877 15.56 9.05 -14.24
C PHE A 877 15.58 9.20 -15.76
N GLY A 878 15.35 10.40 -16.28
CA GLY A 878 15.07 10.59 -17.70
C GLY A 878 15.78 11.76 -18.34
N ASP A 879 15.52 11.88 -19.64
CA ASP A 879 16.16 12.80 -20.58
C ASP A 879 16.16 14.24 -20.04
N PHE A 880 15.02 14.74 -19.53
CA PHE A 880 14.92 16.13 -19.08
C PHE A 880 15.72 16.42 -17.82
N GLY A 881 15.89 15.45 -16.92
CA GLY A 881 16.81 15.62 -15.78
C GLY A 881 18.26 15.75 -16.24
N ASN A 882 18.62 14.95 -17.24
CA ASN A 882 19.98 14.90 -17.78
C ASN A 882 20.35 16.17 -18.55
N LEU A 883 19.38 16.86 -19.17
CA LEU A 883 19.61 18.16 -19.82
C LEU A 883 20.21 19.21 -18.88
N GLU A 884 19.91 19.14 -17.58
CA GLU A 884 20.35 20.15 -16.61
C GLU A 884 21.87 20.18 -16.47
N LEU A 885 22.55 19.02 -16.51
CA LEU A 885 24.01 18.98 -16.45
C LEU A 885 24.63 19.73 -17.63
N LEU A 886 24.14 19.49 -18.85
CA LEU A 886 24.67 20.15 -20.05
C LEU A 886 24.44 21.66 -19.99
N LEU A 887 23.26 22.09 -19.56
CA LEU A 887 22.92 23.52 -19.46
C LEU A 887 23.78 24.22 -18.41
N GLN A 888 23.94 23.62 -17.23
CA GLN A 888 24.75 24.22 -16.17
C GLN A 888 26.24 24.25 -16.53
N TYR A 889 26.73 23.19 -17.20
CA TYR A 889 28.11 23.15 -17.69
C TYR A 889 28.36 24.22 -18.75
N SER A 890 27.48 24.34 -19.76
CA SER A 890 27.63 25.33 -20.83
C SER A 890 27.60 26.75 -20.29
N LEU A 891 26.73 27.04 -19.31
CA LEU A 891 26.66 28.35 -18.66
C LEU A 891 27.89 28.66 -17.80
N TYR A 892 28.43 27.68 -17.08
CA TYR A 892 29.56 27.89 -16.18
C TYR A 892 30.88 28.11 -16.94
N TYR A 893 31.13 27.34 -18.01
CA TYR A 893 32.35 27.46 -18.82
C TYR A 893 32.19 28.35 -20.06
N ASN A 894 30.98 28.86 -20.33
CA ASN A 894 30.63 29.52 -21.59
C ASN A 894 30.96 28.64 -22.82
N ASP A 895 30.67 27.34 -22.73
CA ASP A 895 31.01 26.35 -23.76
C ASP A 895 29.94 26.27 -24.86
N HIS A 896 30.22 26.91 -25.99
CA HIS A 896 29.32 26.94 -27.16
C HIS A 896 29.15 25.57 -27.84
N ASN A 897 30.12 24.67 -27.75
CA ASN A 897 30.02 23.34 -28.36
C ASN A 897 29.03 22.47 -27.58
N ILE A 898 29.13 22.48 -26.25
CA ILE A 898 28.18 21.79 -25.38
C ILE A 898 26.78 22.41 -25.53
N GLN A 899 26.67 23.74 -25.66
CA GLN A 899 25.40 24.39 -25.97
C GLN A 899 24.79 23.90 -27.29
N LYS A 900 25.59 23.75 -28.36
CA LYS A 900 25.12 23.23 -29.65
C LYS A 900 24.61 21.79 -29.53
N LYS A 901 25.32 20.93 -28.78
CA LYS A 901 24.88 19.54 -28.51
C LYS A 901 23.58 19.51 -27.72
N LEU A 902 23.44 20.36 -26.70
CA LEU A 902 22.20 20.53 -25.94
C LEU A 902 21.03 20.93 -26.86
N ASP A 903 21.23 21.91 -27.74
CA ASP A 903 20.21 22.36 -28.70
C ASP A 903 19.78 21.21 -29.65
N ASN A 904 20.73 20.38 -30.12
CA ASN A 904 20.45 19.21 -30.96
C ASN A 904 19.62 18.13 -30.24
N ILE A 905 19.98 17.84 -28.98
CA ILE A 905 19.24 16.88 -28.14
C ILE A 905 17.83 17.40 -27.90
N LEU A 906 17.69 18.66 -27.51
CA LEU A 906 16.41 19.29 -27.21
C LEU A 906 15.46 19.26 -28.43
N GLN A 907 15.97 19.57 -29.63
CA GLN A 907 15.20 19.48 -30.86
C GLN A 907 14.74 18.04 -31.17
N SER A 908 15.58 17.04 -30.87
CA SER A 908 15.25 15.62 -31.06
C SER A 908 14.16 15.17 -30.08
N LEU A 909 14.24 15.60 -28.82
CA LEU A 909 13.22 15.33 -27.80
C LEU A 909 11.88 15.98 -28.16
N MET A 910 11.87 17.22 -28.64
CA MET A 910 10.65 17.88 -29.11
C MET A 910 9.99 17.14 -30.26
N LYS A 911 10.77 16.67 -31.25
CA LYS A 911 10.25 15.85 -32.36
C LYS A 911 9.66 14.53 -31.86
N SER A 912 10.34 13.89 -30.89
CA SER A 912 9.83 12.66 -30.26
C SER A 912 8.49 12.90 -29.54
N ILE A 913 8.39 13.98 -28.76
CA ILE A 913 7.14 14.35 -28.06
C ILE A 913 6.02 14.67 -29.05
N GLN A 914 6.31 15.38 -30.13
CA GLN A 914 5.31 15.69 -31.15
C GLN A 914 4.74 14.44 -31.82
N HIS A 915 5.56 13.40 -32.00
CA HIS A 915 5.12 12.16 -32.65
C HIS A 915 4.49 11.16 -31.67
N ASN A 916 5.03 11.03 -30.46
CA ASN A 916 4.70 9.95 -29.53
C ASN A 916 3.92 10.43 -28.27
N GLY A 917 3.88 11.74 -28.05
CA GLY A 917 3.49 12.36 -26.78
C GLY A 917 4.61 12.27 -25.73
N TRP A 918 4.32 12.72 -24.50
CA TRP A 918 5.27 12.58 -23.39
C TRP A 918 5.51 11.11 -23.03
N ASN A 919 6.75 10.77 -22.66
CA ASN A 919 7.15 9.43 -22.25
C ASN A 919 7.55 9.42 -20.77
N ILE A 920 6.59 9.16 -19.88
CA ILE A 920 6.83 9.01 -18.44
C ILE A 920 6.56 7.56 -17.95
N GLY A 921 6.58 6.59 -18.87
CA GLY A 921 6.30 5.17 -18.62
C GLY A 921 4.88 4.71 -18.96
N ASP A 922 4.55 3.48 -18.56
CA ASP A 922 3.38 2.69 -19.00
C ASP A 922 2.03 3.11 -18.37
N LYS A 923 1.73 4.40 -18.35
CA LYS A 923 0.48 4.92 -17.78
C LYS A 923 -0.36 5.59 -18.87
N SER A 924 -1.62 5.21 -18.90
CA SER A 924 -2.66 5.72 -19.81
C SER A 924 -2.88 7.22 -19.71
N ARG A 925 -2.81 7.74 -18.48
CA ARG A 925 -2.88 9.17 -18.16
C ARG A 925 -1.52 9.63 -17.65
N TYR A 926 -1.08 10.79 -18.10
CA TYR A 926 0.18 11.35 -17.67
C TYR A 926 0.12 11.77 -16.19
N THR A 927 1.01 11.22 -15.38
CA THR A 927 1.09 11.53 -13.97
C THR A 927 1.66 12.91 -13.73
N LEU A 928 1.07 13.64 -12.80
CA LEU A 928 1.62 14.88 -12.28
C LEU A 928 2.82 14.58 -11.34
N GLY A 929 3.52 15.63 -10.94
CA GLY A 929 4.73 15.59 -10.12
C GLY A 929 5.96 16.13 -10.85
N LEU A 930 6.79 16.87 -10.13
CA LEU A 930 8.01 17.49 -10.68
C LEU A 930 9.04 16.45 -11.12
N MET A 931 9.37 15.50 -10.26
CA MET A 931 10.54 14.63 -10.45
C MET A 931 10.21 13.42 -11.33
N SER A 932 9.04 12.83 -11.14
CA SER A 932 8.60 11.62 -11.86
C SER A 932 7.50 11.86 -12.90
N GLY A 933 6.89 13.05 -12.94
CA GLY A 933 5.72 13.36 -13.77
C GLY A 933 5.98 14.36 -14.90
N VAL A 934 4.91 14.74 -15.60
CA VAL A 934 5.00 15.69 -16.73
C VAL A 934 5.30 17.12 -16.31
N THR A 935 5.01 17.49 -15.07
CA THR A 935 5.34 18.83 -14.54
C THR A 935 6.82 19.13 -14.68
N GLY A 936 7.68 18.13 -14.46
CA GLY A 936 9.13 18.25 -14.67
C GLY A 936 9.54 18.56 -16.11
N ILE A 937 8.86 17.94 -17.08
CA ILE A 937 9.08 18.20 -18.51
C ILE A 937 8.75 19.67 -18.82
N GLY A 938 7.59 20.13 -18.36
CA GLY A 938 7.13 21.52 -18.56
C GLY A 938 8.05 22.54 -17.89
N TYR A 939 8.46 22.27 -16.65
CA TYR A 939 9.40 23.10 -15.91
C TYR A 939 10.75 23.18 -16.63
N GLN A 940 11.26 22.06 -17.10
CA GLN A 940 12.57 22.02 -17.73
C GLN A 940 12.57 22.65 -19.12
N PHE A 941 11.48 22.56 -19.89
CA PHE A 941 11.32 23.38 -21.09
C PHE A 941 11.37 24.88 -20.79
N LEU A 942 10.66 25.32 -19.75
CA LEU A 942 10.68 26.71 -19.30
C LEU A 942 12.10 27.15 -18.89
N ARG A 943 12.82 26.26 -18.18
CA ARG A 943 14.22 26.45 -17.74
C ARG A 943 15.20 26.57 -18.91
N MET A 944 15.03 25.76 -19.96
CA MET A 944 15.86 25.83 -21.18
C MET A 944 15.62 27.14 -21.93
N ALA A 945 14.37 27.63 -21.95
CA ALA A 945 13.99 28.86 -22.63
C ALA A 945 14.40 30.13 -21.86
N TYR A 946 14.37 30.10 -20.52
CA TYR A 946 14.61 31.28 -19.67
C TYR A 946 15.64 30.98 -18.56
N PRO A 947 16.88 30.60 -18.91
CA PRO A 947 17.83 30.03 -17.96
C PRO A 947 18.34 30.97 -16.86
N LYS A 948 18.18 32.29 -17.06
CA LYS A 948 18.53 33.32 -16.07
C LYS A 948 17.36 33.67 -15.13
N THR A 949 16.13 33.31 -15.50
CA THR A 949 14.91 33.70 -14.76
C THR A 949 14.34 32.52 -13.97
N VAL A 950 14.40 31.32 -14.55
CA VAL A 950 13.89 30.10 -13.96
C VAL A 950 15.07 29.40 -13.29
N PRO A 951 15.07 29.13 -11.98
CA PRO A 951 16.18 28.46 -11.32
C PRO A 951 16.19 26.97 -11.61
N SER A 952 17.34 26.33 -11.36
CA SER A 952 17.40 24.86 -11.34
C SER A 952 16.71 24.34 -10.09
N LEU A 953 15.85 23.33 -10.25
CA LEU A 953 15.34 22.56 -9.11
C LEU A 953 16.14 21.28 -8.87
N LEU A 954 17.22 21.05 -9.60
CA LEU A 954 18.01 19.80 -9.58
C LEU A 954 19.43 19.99 -9.05
N SER A 955 20.00 21.20 -9.12
CA SER A 955 21.35 21.51 -8.60
C SER A 955 21.38 21.88 -7.11
N GLY A 956 20.21 21.92 -6.46
CA GLY A 956 20.06 22.35 -5.07
C GLY A 956 20.20 23.86 -4.87
N ASP A 957 20.09 24.68 -5.92
CA ASP A 957 20.22 26.15 -5.89
C ASP A 957 18.90 26.92 -5.73
#